data_AF-A0A964APM3-F1
#
_entry.id   AF-A0A964APM3-F1
#
_cell.length_a   1.000
_cell.length_b   1.000
_cell.length_c   1.000
_cell.angle_alpha   90.00
_cell.angle_beta   90.00
_cell.angle_gamma   90.00
#
_symmetry.space_group_name_H-M   'P 1'
#
loop_
_entity.id
_entity.type
_entity.pdbx_description
1 polymer ?
#
loop_
_entity_poly.entity_id
_entity_poly.type
_entity_poly.pdbx_seq_one_letter_code
_entity_poly.pdbx_strand_id
1 'polypeptide(L)'
;MKLLRFYPLLLLAVACTNKDGAETGDIDDTSVAVDEDGDGVPSDQDCDDNDAAVYPGAAEVCDNVDNNCDGAVDEGVTTTWYPDGDGDGYGVDAGATEACEAPEGHVGVGGDCDDDDAAYHPGAPEDDCADPNDYNCDGSVGYADNDDDGWPACEECDDTNPDIRPDATEVCDDVDNDCDGLVDDEDDSLDASTGGTFYADIDADGYGDASAAIQACDQPASYVTDSTDCDDAVSTINPGAAEVCDDLDDDCDGLVDDEDDSLDASTGSDWYADSDGDGYGDADNATQACDQPSGYIADSSDCDDASGAVHPGATERCNGVDDDCDGTTDPDSAADAPDWYADDDGDGYGDASDVTAACAQPSGTVSDSSDCDDDDGAVHPGATEVCNSVDDDCDGLTDDDDGGLDAATASTWYADDDGDSYGDPDDSEVACDQPSGAVSDSSDCDDDDSAIHPGATEECDDVDNDCDGTVDGVVLVDEDFNSTLGADWVLNGTAVQDTTGGYLSLTEVSGGTGTAWYADPLPADDFYVSFMFSTGGGTGADGLGFGWLDPSAASTASIGSGGGGMGLLNLQGYSIEADTYYNSGYDNNGNHLAVMGLNGFTNYGDATGIPTLENGGWFLLEAWVSGGVVDVDLDGTNYISGVAISGYALTEAIMGFGGATGGSTNYHYVDDVYIECPED
;
A
#
# COMPACT_ATOMS: atom_id res chain seq x y z
N MET A 1 -57.14 -24.39 -11.01
CA MET A 1 -58.56 -24.79 -10.95
C MET A 1 -59.20 -24.86 -12.35
N LYS A 2 -60.31 -25.58 -12.53
CA LYS A 2 -61.03 -25.71 -13.81
C LYS A 2 -62.52 -26.09 -13.63
N LEU A 3 -63.43 -25.29 -14.20
CA LEU A 3 -64.79 -25.64 -14.70
C LEU A 3 -65.96 -26.03 -13.75
N LEU A 4 -67.17 -25.61 -14.20
CA LEU A 4 -68.56 -26.01 -13.84
C LEU A 4 -69.13 -25.39 -12.52
N ARG A 5 -70.30 -24.70 -12.45
CA ARG A 5 -71.71 -24.90 -12.94
C ARG A 5 -72.54 -25.80 -12.01
N PHE A 6 -73.86 -25.65 -11.80
CA PHE A 6 -74.99 -24.96 -12.50
C PHE A 6 -76.09 -24.57 -11.44
N TYR A 7 -77.37 -24.19 -11.64
CA TYR A 7 -78.36 -24.03 -12.76
C TYR A 7 -79.38 -22.90 -12.37
N PRO A 8 -80.15 -22.21 -13.26
CA PRO A 8 -80.86 -20.96 -12.91
C PRO A 8 -82.38 -20.89 -13.25
N LEU A 9 -83.00 -19.75 -12.90
CA LEU A 9 -84.10 -18.98 -13.53
C LEU A 9 -85.25 -19.72 -14.27
N LEU A 10 -86.51 -19.40 -13.92
CA LEU A 10 -87.70 -19.77 -14.71
C LEU A 10 -88.62 -18.57 -15.00
N LEU A 11 -88.97 -18.36 -16.28
CA LEU A 11 -90.08 -17.51 -16.72
C LEU A 11 -91.31 -18.39 -17.01
N LEU A 12 -92.52 -17.85 -16.79
CA LEU A 12 -93.75 -18.48 -17.27
C LEU A 12 -94.43 -17.64 -18.36
N ALA A 13 -94.65 -18.23 -19.53
CA ALA A 13 -95.49 -17.70 -20.59
C ALA A 13 -96.04 -18.87 -21.42
N VAL A 14 -97.36 -18.92 -21.62
CA VAL A 14 -98.04 -19.95 -22.43
C VAL A 14 -99.08 -19.28 -23.33
N ALA A 15 -99.13 -19.68 -24.60
CA ALA A 15 -100.11 -19.21 -25.57
C ALA A 15 -100.33 -20.26 -26.67
N CYS A 16 -101.59 -20.54 -27.06
CA CYS A 16 -102.06 -21.19 -28.29
C CYS A 16 -103.58 -21.48 -28.23
N THR A 17 -104.36 -21.67 -29.31
CA THR A 17 -104.39 -21.09 -30.68
C THR A 17 -105.73 -21.43 -31.38
N ASN A 18 -106.30 -20.47 -32.12
CA ASN A 18 -107.00 -20.60 -33.43
C ASN A 18 -108.04 -21.72 -33.75
N LYS A 19 -109.31 -21.30 -33.94
CA LYS A 19 -109.97 -20.98 -35.26
C LYS A 19 -110.70 -22.08 -36.11
N ASP A 20 -111.71 -21.58 -36.85
CA ASP A 20 -112.40 -22.07 -38.08
C ASP A 20 -113.64 -23.00 -37.99
N GLY A 21 -114.72 -22.59 -38.69
CA GLY A 21 -115.93 -23.39 -38.97
C GLY A 21 -117.21 -22.56 -39.19
N ALA A 22 -117.67 -22.36 -40.44
CA ALA A 22 -118.86 -21.55 -40.79
C ALA A 22 -119.71 -22.19 -41.93
N GLU A 23 -121.00 -21.82 -42.06
CA GLU A 23 -121.93 -21.83 -43.25
C GLU A 23 -123.39 -21.57 -42.76
N THR A 24 -124.40 -21.06 -43.49
CA THR A 24 -124.57 -19.92 -44.45
C THR A 24 -126.09 -19.60 -44.63
N GLY A 25 -126.47 -18.36 -44.97
CA GLY A 25 -127.85 -17.95 -45.37
C GLY A 25 -128.56 -17.03 -44.32
N ASP A 26 -129.03 -15.80 -44.56
CA ASP A 26 -129.77 -15.14 -45.69
C ASP A 26 -131.29 -15.52 -45.67
N ILE A 27 -132.30 -14.64 -45.51
CA ILE A 27 -132.41 -13.16 -45.62
C ILE A 27 -133.57 -12.55 -44.75
N ASP A 28 -133.39 -11.30 -44.30
CA ASP A 28 -134.33 -10.12 -44.29
C ASP A 28 -135.84 -10.23 -43.91
N ASP A 29 -136.24 -9.60 -42.79
CA ASP A 29 -137.20 -8.44 -42.71
C ASP A 29 -137.16 -7.84 -41.26
N THR A 30 -137.61 -6.60 -41.03
CA THR A 30 -137.30 -5.81 -39.82
C THR A 30 -138.44 -5.59 -38.82
N SER A 31 -138.19 -5.94 -37.56
CA SER A 31 -138.69 -5.22 -36.37
C SER A 31 -137.65 -5.34 -35.25
N VAL A 32 -137.06 -4.22 -34.84
CA VAL A 32 -136.01 -4.19 -33.79
C VAL A 32 -136.67 -3.76 -32.48
N ALA A 33 -136.68 -4.65 -31.49
CA ALA A 33 -136.95 -4.29 -30.09
C ALA A 33 -135.84 -3.37 -29.58
N VAL A 34 -136.17 -2.43 -28.71
CA VAL A 34 -135.21 -1.48 -28.16
C VAL A 34 -134.80 -1.91 -26.75
N ASP A 35 -133.52 -1.71 -26.48
CA ASP A 35 -132.95 -1.52 -25.15
C ASP A 35 -133.34 -0.09 -24.75
N GLU A 36 -134.13 0.03 -23.68
CA GLU A 36 -134.91 1.24 -23.36
C GLU A 36 -134.26 2.09 -22.25
N ASP A 37 -133.45 1.48 -21.38
CA ASP A 37 -132.75 2.13 -20.25
C ASP A 37 -131.20 2.02 -20.30
N GLY A 38 -130.63 1.03 -20.99
CA GLY A 38 -129.21 0.92 -21.33
C GLY A 38 -128.45 -0.31 -20.81
N ASP A 39 -129.11 -1.36 -20.30
CA ASP A 39 -128.43 -2.58 -19.80
C ASP A 39 -127.80 -3.42 -20.94
N GLY A 40 -128.50 -3.52 -22.07
CA GLY A 40 -128.14 -4.30 -23.26
C GLY A 40 -129.12 -5.42 -23.63
N VAL A 41 -130.19 -5.64 -22.87
CA VAL A 41 -131.31 -6.55 -23.14
C VAL A 41 -132.47 -5.78 -23.80
N PRO A 42 -133.20 -6.35 -24.78
CA PRO A 42 -134.38 -5.69 -25.35
C PRO A 42 -135.64 -5.93 -24.51
N SER A 43 -136.59 -4.99 -24.60
CA SER A 43 -137.92 -5.00 -23.96
C SER A 43 -138.90 -6.11 -24.45
N ASP A 44 -138.37 -7.24 -24.95
CA ASP A 44 -139.09 -8.51 -25.15
C ASP A 44 -138.51 -9.68 -24.33
N GLN A 45 -137.48 -9.43 -23.53
CA GLN A 45 -136.78 -10.41 -22.67
C GLN A 45 -136.56 -9.91 -21.24
N ASP A 46 -136.48 -8.61 -21.00
CA ASP A 46 -136.41 -7.99 -19.67
C ASP A 46 -137.75 -8.14 -18.88
N CYS A 47 -137.68 -8.05 -17.55
CA CYS A 47 -138.83 -8.04 -16.64
C CYS A 47 -139.17 -6.66 -16.03
N ASP A 48 -138.29 -5.65 -16.08
CA ASP A 48 -138.68 -4.23 -15.92
C ASP A 48 -137.79 -3.27 -16.76
N ASP A 49 -138.25 -2.96 -17.99
CA ASP A 49 -137.62 -2.07 -19.01
C ASP A 49 -137.29 -0.62 -18.56
N ASN A 50 -137.24 -0.34 -17.26
CA ASN A 50 -137.05 0.97 -16.64
C ASN A 50 -135.93 1.00 -15.57
N ASP A 51 -135.37 -0.16 -15.17
CA ASP A 51 -134.29 -0.25 -14.17
C ASP A 51 -133.24 -1.32 -14.52
N ALA A 52 -132.19 -0.91 -15.23
CA ALA A 52 -131.00 -1.67 -15.66
C ALA A 52 -130.18 -2.40 -14.56
N ALA A 53 -130.69 -2.51 -13.34
CA ALA A 53 -130.25 -3.46 -12.32
C ALA A 53 -131.04 -4.77 -12.32
N VAL A 54 -132.25 -4.78 -12.90
CA VAL A 54 -133.13 -5.93 -13.10
C VAL A 54 -133.00 -6.38 -14.56
N TYR A 55 -132.62 -7.63 -14.80
CA TYR A 55 -132.54 -8.23 -16.15
C TYR A 55 -132.27 -9.74 -16.07
N PRO A 56 -132.57 -10.52 -17.14
CA PRO A 56 -132.28 -11.95 -17.21
C PRO A 56 -130.84 -12.34 -16.89
N GLY A 57 -130.62 -12.90 -15.69
CA GLY A 57 -129.30 -13.27 -15.19
C GLY A 57 -128.49 -12.14 -14.57
N ALA A 58 -129.14 -11.10 -14.03
CA ALA A 58 -128.58 -10.22 -13.01
C ALA A 58 -128.18 -11.02 -11.74
N ALA A 59 -127.65 -10.32 -10.73
CA ALA A 59 -127.40 -10.90 -9.42
C ALA A 59 -128.48 -10.45 -8.44
N GLU A 60 -129.08 -11.38 -7.70
CA GLU A 60 -130.04 -11.07 -6.64
C GLU A 60 -129.42 -10.15 -5.57
N VAL A 61 -130.29 -9.33 -5.01
CA VAL A 61 -130.07 -8.46 -3.86
C VAL A 61 -131.26 -8.68 -2.93
N CYS A 62 -131.03 -8.84 -1.62
CA CYS A 62 -132.10 -9.16 -0.65
C CYS A 62 -133.01 -7.93 -0.41
N ASP A 63 -133.87 -7.60 -1.37
CA ASP A 63 -134.75 -6.42 -1.38
C ASP A 63 -136.23 -6.73 -1.73
N ASN A 64 -136.55 -8.02 -1.92
CA ASN A 64 -137.86 -8.58 -2.27
C ASN A 64 -138.29 -8.33 -3.74
N VAL A 65 -137.33 -8.13 -4.65
CA VAL A 65 -137.52 -8.11 -6.11
C VAL A 65 -136.80 -9.31 -6.74
N ASP A 66 -137.43 -9.93 -7.75
CA ASP A 66 -136.81 -10.88 -8.69
C ASP A 66 -135.86 -10.08 -9.59
N ASN A 67 -134.59 -9.91 -9.21
CA ASN A 67 -133.66 -9.07 -9.99
C ASN A 67 -133.21 -9.79 -11.27
N ASN A 68 -133.03 -11.12 -11.20
CA ASN A 68 -132.49 -11.93 -12.29
C ASN A 68 -133.55 -12.46 -13.28
N CYS A 69 -134.83 -12.16 -13.05
CA CYS A 69 -136.00 -12.52 -13.87
C CYS A 69 -136.26 -14.03 -14.04
N ASP A 70 -135.81 -14.93 -13.14
CA ASP A 70 -136.10 -16.38 -13.23
C ASP A 70 -137.41 -16.82 -12.57
N GLY A 71 -137.98 -15.99 -11.70
CA GLY A 71 -139.24 -16.24 -10.99
C GLY A 71 -139.09 -16.75 -9.54
N ALA A 72 -137.86 -16.88 -9.04
CA ALA A 72 -137.56 -16.79 -7.61
C ALA A 72 -137.43 -15.31 -7.17
N VAL A 73 -137.09 -15.08 -5.89
CA VAL A 73 -136.92 -13.75 -5.27
C VAL A 73 -135.97 -13.93 -4.09
N ASP A 74 -134.93 -13.10 -4.01
CA ASP A 74 -133.92 -13.11 -2.93
C ASP A 74 -133.16 -14.46 -2.76
N GLU A 75 -133.16 -15.37 -3.75
CA GLU A 75 -132.56 -16.70 -3.56
C GLU A 75 -131.03 -16.66 -3.51
N GLY A 76 -130.46 -17.36 -2.52
CA GLY A 76 -129.02 -17.34 -2.27
C GLY A 76 -128.47 -16.04 -1.64
N VAL A 77 -129.33 -15.05 -1.36
CA VAL A 77 -128.96 -13.81 -0.64
C VAL A 77 -129.67 -13.60 0.70
N THR A 78 -130.59 -14.51 1.06
CA THR A 78 -131.19 -14.60 2.40
C THR A 78 -130.19 -15.06 3.46
N THR A 79 -130.46 -14.71 4.72
CA THR A 79 -129.66 -15.13 5.90
C THR A 79 -130.43 -16.21 6.67
N THR A 80 -129.72 -17.20 7.22
CA THR A 80 -130.27 -18.20 8.14
C THR A 80 -130.38 -17.63 9.55
N TRP A 81 -131.56 -17.75 10.16
CA TRP A 81 -131.88 -17.28 11.50
C TRP A 81 -132.33 -18.44 12.38
N TYR A 82 -131.78 -18.52 13.59
CA TYR A 82 -131.94 -19.60 14.56
C TYR A 82 -132.87 -19.14 15.69
N PRO A 83 -133.82 -19.96 16.18
CA PRO A 83 -134.59 -19.63 17.38
C PRO A 83 -133.66 -19.34 18.56
N ASP A 84 -134.01 -18.32 19.34
CA ASP A 84 -133.29 -17.81 20.52
C ASP A 84 -134.29 -17.83 21.68
N GLY A 85 -134.20 -18.86 22.53
CA GLY A 85 -135.18 -19.20 23.55
C GLY A 85 -135.06 -18.40 24.85
N ASP A 86 -133.82 -18.12 25.28
CA ASP A 86 -133.52 -17.47 26.57
C ASP A 86 -133.07 -15.98 26.46
N GLY A 87 -132.58 -15.56 25.28
CA GLY A 87 -132.12 -14.21 24.99
C GLY A 87 -130.61 -13.95 25.11
N ASP A 88 -129.74 -14.97 25.07
CA ASP A 88 -128.28 -14.77 25.17
C ASP A 88 -127.61 -14.21 23.89
N GLY A 89 -128.14 -14.54 22.70
CA GLY A 89 -127.66 -14.09 21.39
C GLY A 89 -127.06 -15.18 20.48
N TYR A 90 -127.02 -16.42 20.94
CA TYR A 90 -126.93 -17.64 20.15
C TYR A 90 -128.33 -18.25 20.00
N GLY A 91 -128.43 -19.36 19.27
CA GLY A 91 -129.71 -20.01 19.04
C GLY A 91 -129.57 -21.43 18.52
N VAL A 92 -130.59 -22.24 18.75
CA VAL A 92 -130.51 -23.67 18.48
C VAL A 92 -130.69 -23.98 16.98
N ASP A 93 -129.83 -24.84 16.43
CA ASP A 93 -129.93 -25.35 15.05
C ASP A 93 -131.31 -25.96 14.73
N ALA A 94 -132.00 -26.46 15.76
CA ALA A 94 -133.24 -27.24 15.70
C ALA A 94 -134.52 -26.44 15.40
N GLY A 95 -134.44 -25.39 14.57
CA GLY A 95 -135.60 -24.65 14.09
C GLY A 95 -135.34 -23.57 13.04
N ALA A 96 -134.12 -23.48 12.51
CA ALA A 96 -133.67 -22.35 11.71
C ALA A 96 -134.49 -22.10 10.42
N THR A 97 -134.57 -20.83 10.01
CA THR A 97 -135.32 -20.35 8.83
C THR A 97 -134.55 -19.30 8.04
N GLU A 98 -134.82 -19.16 6.73
CA GLU A 98 -134.13 -18.22 5.84
C GLU A 98 -134.98 -16.95 5.58
N ALA A 99 -134.38 -15.76 5.75
CA ALA A 99 -135.02 -14.47 5.51
C ALA A 99 -133.98 -13.32 5.35
N CYS A 100 -134.36 -12.20 4.71
CA CYS A 100 -133.51 -11.00 4.63
C CYS A 100 -133.37 -10.25 5.97
N GLU A 101 -134.38 -10.32 6.84
CA GLU A 101 -134.39 -9.73 8.19
C GLU A 101 -134.80 -10.78 9.24
N ALA A 102 -134.33 -10.62 10.47
CA ALA A 102 -134.57 -11.54 11.59
C ALA A 102 -136.07 -11.74 11.89
N PRO A 103 -136.58 -12.99 11.91
CA PRO A 103 -137.87 -13.31 12.49
C PRO A 103 -137.95 -12.96 13.99
N GLU A 104 -139.16 -12.74 14.51
CA GLU A 104 -139.36 -12.44 15.94
C GLU A 104 -138.93 -13.65 16.81
N GLY A 105 -137.98 -13.43 17.74
CA GLY A 105 -137.40 -14.48 18.59
C GLY A 105 -136.40 -15.38 17.87
N HIS A 106 -135.62 -14.83 16.93
CA HIS A 106 -134.52 -15.53 16.26
C HIS A 106 -133.27 -14.63 16.17
N VAL A 107 -132.09 -15.24 16.17
CA VAL A 107 -130.78 -14.58 16.02
C VAL A 107 -129.96 -15.17 14.87
N GLY A 108 -128.90 -14.49 14.44
CA GLY A 108 -128.11 -14.84 13.24
C GLY A 108 -126.96 -15.82 13.49
N VAL A 109 -126.85 -16.39 14.68
CA VAL A 109 -125.77 -17.30 15.10
C VAL A 109 -126.40 -18.58 15.65
N GLY A 110 -125.93 -19.73 15.17
CA GLY A 110 -126.37 -21.05 15.62
C GLY A 110 -125.41 -21.69 16.62
N GLY A 111 -125.69 -22.94 17.01
CA GLY A 111 -124.78 -23.78 17.81
C GLY A 111 -125.03 -23.83 19.33
N ASP A 112 -126.07 -23.16 19.83
CA ASP A 112 -126.58 -23.34 21.21
C ASP A 112 -126.95 -24.82 21.46
N CYS A 113 -126.56 -25.35 22.63
CA CYS A 113 -126.81 -26.74 23.02
C CYS A 113 -127.87 -26.95 24.14
N ASP A 114 -128.39 -25.89 24.80
CA ASP A 114 -129.56 -25.94 25.69
C ASP A 114 -130.33 -24.59 25.77
N ASP A 115 -131.09 -24.28 24.69
CA ASP A 115 -132.03 -23.14 24.41
C ASP A 115 -133.03 -22.72 25.53
N ASP A 116 -132.91 -23.29 26.75
CA ASP A 116 -133.61 -22.92 27.99
C ASP A 116 -132.66 -22.31 29.07
N ASP A 117 -131.31 -22.31 28.91
CA ASP A 117 -130.32 -21.80 29.89
C ASP A 117 -129.03 -21.17 29.30
N ALA A 118 -128.92 -19.84 29.43
CA ALA A 118 -127.92 -18.92 28.85
C ALA A 118 -126.47 -19.06 29.37
N ALA A 119 -126.05 -20.29 29.67
CA ALA A 119 -124.69 -20.69 29.95
C ALA A 119 -124.15 -21.71 28.92
N TYR A 120 -125.01 -22.24 28.04
CA TYR A 120 -124.70 -23.33 27.09
C TYR A 120 -124.61 -22.82 25.65
N HIS A 121 -123.56 -22.05 25.36
CA HIS A 121 -123.39 -21.40 24.07
C HIS A 121 -121.97 -21.53 23.49
N PRO A 122 -121.80 -21.49 22.16
CA PRO A 122 -120.48 -21.45 21.50
C PRO A 122 -119.53 -20.42 22.14
N GLY A 123 -118.46 -20.92 22.75
CA GLY A 123 -117.45 -20.09 23.41
C GLY A 123 -117.85 -19.51 24.78
N ALA A 124 -118.75 -20.17 25.52
CA ALA A 124 -118.86 -19.97 26.96
C ALA A 124 -117.55 -20.35 27.69
N PRO A 125 -117.24 -19.75 28.85
CA PRO A 125 -116.00 -20.03 29.58
C PRO A 125 -116.12 -21.29 30.46
N GLU A 126 -115.12 -22.17 30.39
CA GLU A 126 -115.02 -23.42 31.16
C GLU A 126 -113.92 -23.31 32.24
N ASP A 127 -113.91 -22.18 32.95
CA ASP A 127 -112.87 -21.79 33.92
C ASP A 127 -112.79 -22.66 35.21
N ASP A 128 -113.59 -23.73 35.34
CA ASP A 128 -113.60 -24.63 36.51
C ASP A 128 -113.17 -26.05 36.11
N CYS A 129 -111.87 -26.31 36.22
CA CYS A 129 -111.22 -27.61 36.06
C CYS A 129 -111.76 -28.75 36.96
N ALA A 130 -112.78 -28.49 37.80
CA ALA A 130 -113.49 -29.51 38.58
C ALA A 130 -114.94 -29.79 38.13
N ASP A 131 -115.46 -29.13 37.08
CA ASP A 131 -116.85 -29.30 36.61
C ASP A 131 -116.96 -30.03 35.25
N PRO A 132 -117.58 -31.23 35.18
CA PRO A 132 -117.65 -32.03 33.95
C PRO A 132 -118.82 -31.64 33.03
N ASN A 133 -119.13 -30.34 32.90
CA ASN A 133 -120.19 -29.83 32.03
C ASN A 133 -119.57 -29.14 30.81
N ASP A 134 -119.99 -29.56 29.61
CA ASP A 134 -119.71 -28.89 28.33
C ASP A 134 -120.62 -27.66 28.25
N TYR A 135 -120.07 -26.50 28.56
CA TYR A 135 -120.75 -25.20 28.49
C TYR A 135 -120.51 -24.53 27.13
N ASN A 136 -119.34 -24.77 26.53
CA ASN A 136 -118.91 -24.11 25.32
C ASN A 136 -119.52 -24.73 24.04
N CYS A 137 -120.17 -25.90 24.16
CA CYS A 137 -120.82 -26.71 23.13
C CYS A 137 -119.86 -27.35 22.08
N ASP A 138 -118.55 -27.45 22.33
CA ASP A 138 -117.58 -28.07 21.41
C ASP A 138 -117.36 -29.58 21.59
N GLY A 139 -117.81 -30.15 22.72
CA GLY A 139 -117.67 -31.57 23.05
C GLY A 139 -116.46 -31.94 23.93
N SER A 140 -115.66 -30.95 24.36
CA SER A 140 -114.69 -31.05 25.44
C SER A 140 -115.31 -30.64 26.79
N VAL A 141 -114.51 -30.70 27.87
CA VAL A 141 -114.87 -30.22 29.22
C VAL A 141 -113.66 -29.75 30.06
N GLY A 142 -112.41 -29.84 29.56
CA GLY A 142 -111.17 -29.55 30.31
C GLY A 142 -110.83 -30.48 31.49
N TYR A 143 -111.82 -31.10 32.12
CA TYR A 143 -111.77 -31.90 33.36
C TYR A 143 -111.01 -33.25 33.26
N ALA A 144 -110.58 -33.68 32.07
CA ALA A 144 -109.95 -34.98 31.89
C ALA A 144 -108.49 -34.99 32.39
N ASP A 145 -108.05 -36.16 32.85
CA ASP A 145 -106.67 -36.57 33.14
C ASP A 145 -106.51 -37.83 32.27
N ASN A 146 -105.79 -37.73 31.14
CA ASN A 146 -105.74 -38.81 30.15
C ASN A 146 -104.50 -39.72 30.23
N ASP A 147 -103.49 -39.39 31.04
CA ASP A 147 -102.28 -40.21 31.22
C ASP A 147 -102.00 -40.71 32.66
N ASP A 148 -102.89 -40.42 33.62
CA ASP A 148 -102.87 -40.82 35.05
C ASP A 148 -101.77 -40.13 35.90
N ASP A 149 -101.28 -38.93 35.51
CA ASP A 149 -100.29 -38.13 36.26
C ASP A 149 -100.87 -37.48 37.55
N GLY A 150 -102.04 -36.83 37.44
CA GLY A 150 -102.75 -36.17 38.53
C GLY A 150 -103.10 -34.68 38.35
N TRP A 151 -102.69 -34.04 37.25
CA TRP A 151 -103.22 -32.77 36.75
C TRP A 151 -104.40 -33.00 35.76
N PRO A 152 -105.20 -31.97 35.44
CA PRO A 152 -106.22 -32.03 34.39
C PRO A 152 -105.85 -31.19 33.15
N ALA A 153 -106.34 -31.61 31.98
CA ALA A 153 -106.08 -31.06 30.63
C ALA A 153 -106.34 -29.55 30.41
N CYS A 154 -106.89 -28.85 31.39
CA CYS A 154 -107.08 -27.39 31.42
C CYS A 154 -105.98 -26.63 32.20
N GLU A 155 -105.16 -27.33 32.98
CA GLU A 155 -103.95 -26.80 33.65
C GLU A 155 -102.65 -27.30 32.96
N GLU A 156 -102.75 -28.14 31.93
CA GLU A 156 -101.64 -28.77 31.20
C GLU A 156 -101.48 -28.26 29.76
N CYS A 157 -100.32 -28.54 29.16
CA CYS A 157 -99.98 -28.19 27.78
C CYS A 157 -99.85 -29.40 26.83
N ASP A 158 -99.67 -30.63 27.34
CA ASP A 158 -99.88 -31.91 26.61
C ASP A 158 -100.36 -33.02 27.57
N ASP A 159 -101.69 -33.10 27.82
CA ASP A 159 -102.41 -34.15 28.60
C ASP A 159 -102.31 -35.57 27.99
N THR A 160 -101.29 -35.83 27.15
CA THR A 160 -100.93 -37.17 26.67
C THR A 160 -99.50 -37.59 27.03
N ASN A 161 -98.76 -36.76 27.77
CA ASN A 161 -97.38 -37.01 28.17
C ASN A 161 -97.11 -36.65 29.66
N PRO A 162 -97.02 -37.62 30.58
CA PRO A 162 -96.99 -37.37 32.03
C PRO A 162 -95.65 -36.80 32.54
N ASP A 163 -94.72 -36.53 31.63
CA ASP A 163 -93.49 -35.79 31.90
C ASP A 163 -93.67 -34.26 31.68
N ILE A 164 -94.68 -33.81 30.92
CA ILE A 164 -95.07 -32.41 30.66
C ILE A 164 -96.27 -32.01 31.54
N ARG A 165 -96.07 -31.15 32.55
CA ARG A 165 -97.09 -30.81 33.56
C ARG A 165 -96.65 -29.66 34.47
N PRO A 166 -97.57 -28.95 35.15
CA PRO A 166 -97.19 -28.03 36.23
C PRO A 166 -96.37 -28.68 37.37
N ASP A 167 -95.45 -27.91 37.96
CA ASP A 167 -94.39 -28.41 38.89
C ASP A 167 -93.46 -29.48 38.25
N ALA A 168 -93.20 -29.43 36.93
CA ALA A 168 -92.09 -30.17 36.31
C ALA A 168 -90.72 -29.48 36.54
N THR A 169 -89.77 -29.72 35.65
CA THR A 169 -88.46 -29.08 35.62
C THR A 169 -88.01 -29.14 34.18
N GLU A 170 -87.84 -27.98 33.57
CA GLU A 170 -87.52 -27.85 32.14
C GLU A 170 -86.22 -28.58 31.79
N VAL A 171 -86.20 -29.23 30.63
CA VAL A 171 -85.01 -29.86 30.05
C VAL A 171 -84.84 -29.41 28.60
N CYS A 172 -83.60 -29.46 28.11
CA CYS A 172 -83.25 -29.04 26.75
C CYS A 172 -83.85 -29.95 25.64
N ASP A 173 -85.11 -29.76 25.26
CA ASP A 173 -85.77 -30.53 24.19
C ASP A 173 -86.79 -29.78 23.28
N ASP A 174 -86.73 -28.45 23.20
CA ASP A 174 -87.63 -27.56 22.43
C ASP A 174 -89.11 -27.57 22.91
N VAL A 175 -89.41 -28.04 24.13
CA VAL A 175 -90.80 -28.20 24.64
C VAL A 175 -90.96 -27.65 26.06
N ASP A 176 -91.90 -26.73 26.25
CA ASP A 176 -92.40 -26.29 27.56
C ASP A 176 -92.83 -27.49 28.42
N ASN A 177 -91.98 -27.93 29.35
CA ASN A 177 -92.22 -29.11 30.20
C ASN A 177 -93.06 -28.77 31.42
N ASP A 178 -92.99 -27.55 31.97
CA ASP A 178 -93.69 -27.17 33.20
C ASP A 178 -94.96 -26.33 32.99
N CYS A 179 -95.26 -26.00 31.72
CA CYS A 179 -96.45 -25.31 31.24
C CYS A 179 -96.60 -23.84 31.74
N ASP A 180 -95.51 -23.18 32.15
CA ASP A 180 -95.50 -21.74 32.49
C ASP A 180 -95.49 -20.82 31.25
N GLY A 181 -95.07 -21.33 30.09
CA GLY A 181 -94.98 -20.60 28.82
C GLY A 181 -93.59 -20.07 28.45
N LEU A 182 -92.56 -20.44 29.22
CA LEU A 182 -91.14 -20.36 28.85
C LEU A 182 -90.66 -21.71 28.26
N VAL A 183 -89.48 -21.74 27.64
CA VAL A 183 -88.88 -22.94 27.05
C VAL A 183 -87.34 -22.88 27.17
N ASP A 184 -86.67 -24.01 27.38
CA ASP A 184 -85.21 -24.17 27.34
C ASP A 184 -84.46 -23.04 28.12
N ASP A 185 -83.48 -22.37 27.50
CA ASP A 185 -82.64 -21.32 28.09
C ASP A 185 -83.40 -20.00 28.44
N GLU A 186 -84.70 -19.91 28.12
CA GLU A 186 -85.56 -18.80 28.53
C GLU A 186 -86.21 -19.01 29.91
N ASP A 187 -86.16 -20.22 30.50
CA ASP A 187 -86.76 -20.57 31.79
C ASP A 187 -85.78 -20.49 33.00
N ASP A 188 -86.31 -20.09 34.17
CA ASP A 188 -85.63 -20.08 35.48
C ASP A 188 -85.63 -21.48 36.17
N SER A 189 -86.41 -22.47 35.71
CA SER A 189 -86.47 -23.84 36.29
C SER A 189 -85.43 -24.82 35.72
N LEU A 190 -85.01 -24.60 34.46
CA LEU A 190 -84.14 -25.44 33.62
C LEU A 190 -83.05 -26.28 34.33
N ASP A 191 -83.09 -27.61 34.17
CA ASP A 191 -81.94 -28.49 34.41
C ASP A 191 -81.00 -28.49 33.20
N ALA A 192 -80.20 -27.43 33.08
CA ALA A 192 -79.22 -27.25 32.02
C ALA A 192 -78.19 -28.40 31.93
N SER A 193 -78.15 -29.34 32.89
CA SER A 193 -77.30 -30.52 32.79
C SER A 193 -77.74 -31.52 31.69
N THR A 194 -78.94 -31.35 31.11
CA THR A 194 -79.39 -32.07 29.91
C THR A 194 -78.83 -31.49 28.60
N GLY A 195 -78.36 -30.24 28.63
CA GLY A 195 -77.94 -29.49 27.44
C GLY A 195 -76.52 -29.75 26.96
N GLY A 196 -76.05 -28.86 26.08
CA GLY A 196 -74.67 -28.82 25.63
C GLY A 196 -73.69 -28.44 26.75
N THR A 197 -72.40 -28.66 26.51
CA THR A 197 -71.32 -28.03 27.27
C THR A 197 -70.57 -27.12 26.31
N PHE A 198 -70.44 -25.85 26.68
CA PHE A 198 -69.82 -24.83 25.86
C PHE A 198 -68.72 -24.12 26.65
N TYR A 199 -67.63 -23.77 25.96
CA TYR A 199 -66.40 -23.21 26.53
C TYR A 199 -66.28 -21.76 26.09
N ALA A 200 -65.79 -20.87 26.96
CA ALA A 200 -65.68 -19.46 26.60
C ALA A 200 -64.73 -19.29 25.42
N ASP A 201 -65.11 -18.39 24.50
CA ASP A 201 -64.36 -17.98 23.31
C ASP A 201 -64.26 -16.45 23.38
N ILE A 202 -63.17 -15.98 24.01
CA ILE A 202 -62.98 -14.58 24.41
C ILE A 202 -62.38 -13.74 23.27
N ASP A 203 -61.59 -14.33 22.37
CA ASP A 203 -60.97 -13.63 21.24
C ASP A 203 -61.66 -13.84 19.87
N ALA A 204 -62.55 -14.83 19.75
CA ALA A 204 -63.35 -15.18 18.58
C ALA A 204 -62.64 -15.93 17.44
N ASP A 205 -61.68 -16.82 17.74
CA ASP A 205 -61.04 -17.69 16.74
C ASP A 205 -61.81 -18.99 16.43
N GLY A 206 -62.57 -19.54 17.40
CA GLY A 206 -63.35 -20.76 17.27
C GLY A 206 -63.00 -21.91 18.23
N TYR A 207 -61.93 -21.80 19.01
CA TYR A 207 -61.60 -22.65 20.16
C TYR A 207 -62.03 -21.96 21.47
N GLY A 208 -61.72 -22.55 22.64
CA GLY A 208 -62.10 -21.97 23.93
C GLY A 208 -61.59 -22.71 25.17
N ASP A 209 -61.57 -22.01 26.31
CA ASP A 209 -60.96 -22.49 27.56
C ASP A 209 -61.76 -23.63 28.23
N ALA A 210 -61.15 -24.81 28.34
CA ALA A 210 -61.65 -25.97 29.09
C ALA A 210 -61.98 -25.68 30.57
N SER A 211 -61.39 -24.64 31.16
CA SER A 211 -61.63 -24.19 32.54
C SER A 211 -62.85 -23.25 32.67
N ALA A 212 -63.29 -22.62 31.58
CA ALA A 212 -64.39 -21.65 31.49
C ALA A 212 -65.70 -22.26 30.97
N ALA A 213 -65.91 -23.56 31.17
CA ALA A 213 -67.08 -24.29 30.70
C ALA A 213 -68.41 -23.89 31.39
N ILE A 214 -69.48 -23.78 30.60
CA ILE A 214 -70.88 -23.66 31.03
C ILE A 214 -71.75 -24.75 30.39
N GLN A 215 -72.98 -24.90 30.88
CA GLN A 215 -74.02 -25.71 30.23
C GLN A 215 -75.21 -24.82 29.88
N ALA A 216 -75.81 -25.08 28.71
CA ALA A 216 -76.96 -24.37 28.13
C ALA A 216 -77.62 -25.29 27.10
N CYS A 217 -78.84 -24.99 26.66
CA CYS A 217 -79.51 -25.75 25.62
C CYS A 217 -78.97 -25.38 24.22
N ASP A 218 -78.97 -24.09 23.90
CA ASP A 218 -78.44 -23.54 22.65
C ASP A 218 -77.04 -22.92 22.85
N GLN A 219 -76.25 -22.75 21.79
CA GLN A 219 -74.87 -22.26 21.90
C GLN A 219 -74.80 -20.77 22.27
N PRO A 220 -74.29 -20.37 23.46
CA PRO A 220 -74.28 -18.96 23.85
C PRO A 220 -73.26 -18.13 23.06
N ALA A 221 -73.52 -16.84 22.90
CA ALA A 221 -72.61 -15.94 22.20
C ALA A 221 -71.28 -15.76 22.96
N SER A 222 -70.15 -15.82 22.24
CA SER A 222 -68.77 -15.92 22.81
C SER A 222 -68.54 -17.19 23.64
N TYR A 223 -69.15 -18.29 23.20
CA TYR A 223 -68.78 -19.65 23.61
C TYR A 223 -68.78 -20.58 22.39
N VAL A 224 -67.97 -21.65 22.43
CA VAL A 224 -67.86 -22.69 21.40
C VAL A 224 -68.02 -24.10 21.96
N THR A 225 -67.97 -25.12 21.11
CA THR A 225 -68.06 -26.54 21.50
C THR A 225 -66.72 -27.27 21.56
N ASP A 226 -65.64 -26.66 21.07
CA ASP A 226 -64.29 -27.19 21.28
C ASP A 226 -63.66 -26.62 22.56
N SER A 227 -62.64 -27.30 23.07
CA SER A 227 -62.09 -27.07 24.42
C SER A 227 -60.56 -27.22 24.48
N THR A 228 -59.92 -27.12 23.33
CA THR A 228 -58.49 -27.42 23.12
C THR A 228 -57.61 -26.18 23.05
N ASP A 229 -58.14 -25.03 23.45
CA ASP A 229 -57.39 -23.78 23.56
C ASP A 229 -56.43 -23.80 24.75
N CYS A 230 -55.27 -23.17 24.61
CA CYS A 230 -54.27 -23.01 25.67
C CYS A 230 -54.03 -21.55 26.12
N ASP A 231 -54.49 -20.52 25.40
CA ASP A 231 -54.62 -19.13 25.88
C ASP A 231 -55.73 -18.34 25.12
N ASP A 232 -57.00 -18.61 25.48
CA ASP A 232 -58.30 -17.99 25.07
C ASP A 232 -58.34 -16.43 25.03
N ALA A 233 -57.24 -15.76 25.39
CA ALA A 233 -57.05 -14.32 25.20
C ALA A 233 -56.27 -13.95 23.92
N VAL A 234 -55.76 -14.92 23.14
CA VAL A 234 -54.81 -14.75 22.04
C VAL A 234 -55.14 -15.63 20.83
N SER A 235 -55.84 -15.07 19.84
CA SER A 235 -56.35 -15.72 18.62
C SER A 235 -55.29 -16.20 17.60
N THR A 236 -54.07 -16.49 18.07
CA THR A 236 -52.99 -17.16 17.35
C THR A 236 -52.45 -18.38 18.11
N ILE A 237 -52.89 -18.61 19.36
CA ILE A 237 -52.47 -19.69 20.25
C ILE A 237 -53.63 -20.70 20.36
N ASN A 238 -53.75 -21.59 19.37
CA ASN A 238 -54.80 -22.60 19.28
C ASN A 238 -54.42 -23.76 18.33
N PRO A 239 -55.06 -24.95 18.41
CA PRO A 239 -54.79 -26.09 17.51
C PRO A 239 -55.14 -25.93 16.01
N GLY A 240 -55.48 -24.72 15.57
CA GLY A 240 -55.58 -24.35 14.15
C GLY A 240 -54.48 -23.40 13.68
N ALA A 241 -53.58 -23.00 14.58
CA ALA A 241 -52.45 -22.12 14.33
C ALA A 241 -51.34 -22.82 13.52
N ALA A 242 -50.19 -22.16 13.45
CA ALA A 242 -48.92 -22.75 13.02
C ALA A 242 -47.85 -22.17 13.92
N GLU A 243 -47.07 -23.04 14.56
CA GLU A 243 -46.00 -22.70 15.49
C GLU A 243 -45.01 -21.69 14.89
N VAL A 244 -44.67 -20.64 15.65
CA VAL A 244 -43.66 -19.64 15.28
C VAL A 244 -42.60 -19.45 16.37
N CYS A 245 -41.44 -18.92 15.99
CA CYS A 245 -40.33 -18.70 16.94
C CYS A 245 -40.59 -17.54 17.93
N ASP A 246 -41.24 -17.79 19.08
CA ASP A 246 -41.48 -16.76 20.10
C ASP A 246 -41.49 -17.18 21.61
N ASP A 247 -40.97 -18.35 21.96
CA ASP A 247 -40.95 -18.97 23.32
C ASP A 247 -42.34 -19.50 23.82
N LEU A 248 -43.32 -19.70 22.93
CA LEU A 248 -44.70 -20.18 23.25
C LEU A 248 -45.03 -21.54 22.58
N ASP A 249 -46.26 -22.04 22.81
CA ASP A 249 -46.83 -23.30 22.30
C ASP A 249 -48.08 -22.89 21.52
N ASP A 250 -47.92 -22.42 20.27
CA ASP A 250 -49.01 -21.78 19.49
C ASP A 250 -50.06 -22.81 19.06
N ASP A 251 -49.68 -24.04 18.70
CA ASP A 251 -50.62 -25.06 18.23
C ASP A 251 -51.19 -25.97 19.35
N CYS A 252 -50.77 -25.72 20.60
CA CYS A 252 -51.20 -26.42 21.82
C CYS A 252 -50.96 -27.95 21.81
N ASP A 253 -50.05 -28.47 20.97
CA ASP A 253 -49.60 -29.88 20.98
C ASP A 253 -48.77 -30.22 22.24
N GLY A 254 -48.07 -29.23 22.80
CA GLY A 254 -47.16 -29.38 23.95
C GLY A 254 -45.68 -29.53 23.57
N LEU A 255 -45.32 -29.16 22.34
CA LEU A 255 -43.97 -28.82 21.88
C LEU A 255 -43.82 -27.28 21.85
N VAL A 256 -42.61 -26.79 21.58
CA VAL A 256 -42.27 -25.35 21.53
C VAL A 256 -41.11 -25.14 20.54
N ASP A 257 -41.17 -24.11 19.70
CA ASP A 257 -40.07 -23.63 18.85
C ASP A 257 -39.37 -24.78 18.05
N ASP A 258 -38.03 -24.87 18.11
CA ASP A 258 -37.20 -25.89 17.42
C ASP A 258 -37.40 -27.34 17.93
N GLU A 259 -38.24 -27.54 18.96
CA GLU A 259 -38.63 -28.86 19.46
C GLU A 259 -39.89 -29.42 18.76
N ASP A 260 -40.59 -28.61 17.94
CA ASP A 260 -41.73 -29.02 17.11
C ASP A 260 -41.36 -29.40 15.65
N ASP A 261 -42.10 -30.37 15.08
CA ASP A 261 -42.05 -30.81 13.68
C ASP A 261 -42.96 -29.95 12.74
N SER A 262 -43.82 -29.07 13.27
CA SER A 262 -44.78 -28.23 12.52
C SER A 262 -44.28 -26.80 12.20
N LEU A 263 -43.47 -26.21 13.11
CA LEU A 263 -42.79 -24.91 13.06
C LEU A 263 -42.67 -24.25 11.66
N ASP A 264 -43.25 -23.05 11.51
CA ASP A 264 -42.90 -22.16 10.40
C ASP A 264 -41.55 -21.49 10.66
N ALA A 265 -40.48 -22.24 10.38
CA ALA A 265 -39.10 -21.82 10.50
C ALA A 265 -38.75 -20.56 9.68
N SER A 266 -39.63 -20.07 8.79
CA SER A 266 -39.44 -18.75 8.15
C SER A 266 -39.69 -17.55 9.09
N THR A 267 -40.11 -17.82 10.33
CA THR A 267 -40.15 -16.86 11.44
C THR A 267 -38.87 -16.84 12.28
N GLY A 268 -38.02 -17.87 12.16
CA GLY A 268 -36.75 -17.99 12.86
C GLY A 268 -35.65 -17.07 12.34
N SER A 269 -34.50 -17.12 13.02
CA SER A 269 -33.29 -16.40 12.58
C SER A 269 -32.51 -17.20 11.54
N ASP A 270 -31.85 -16.50 10.62
CA ASP A 270 -30.82 -17.10 9.79
C ASP A 270 -29.55 -17.34 10.64
N TRP A 271 -29.06 -18.57 10.64
CA TRP A 271 -27.83 -19.02 11.30
C TRP A 271 -26.87 -19.60 10.25
N TYR A 272 -25.59 -19.27 10.34
CA TYR A 272 -24.54 -19.58 9.36
C TYR A 272 -23.54 -20.56 9.96
N ALA A 273 -23.09 -21.56 9.20
CA ALA A 273 -22.18 -22.58 9.72
C ALA A 273 -20.87 -21.95 10.22
N ASP A 274 -20.42 -22.39 11.41
CA ASP A 274 -19.16 -22.03 12.07
C ASP A 274 -18.39 -23.35 12.27
N SER A 275 -17.69 -23.77 11.22
CA SER A 275 -17.11 -25.11 11.07
C SER A 275 -15.74 -25.25 11.74
N ASP A 276 -15.04 -24.16 12.02
CA ASP A 276 -13.75 -24.16 12.71
C ASP A 276 -13.74 -23.53 14.13
N GLY A 277 -14.73 -22.69 14.46
CA GLY A 277 -15.02 -22.24 15.82
C GLY A 277 -14.48 -20.86 16.20
N ASP A 278 -14.31 -19.93 15.26
CA ASP A 278 -13.83 -18.56 15.56
C ASP A 278 -14.94 -17.55 15.92
N GLY A 279 -16.17 -17.79 15.47
CA GLY A 279 -17.36 -16.96 15.73
C GLY A 279 -17.90 -16.15 14.55
N TYR A 280 -17.37 -16.35 13.35
CA TYR A 280 -18.01 -15.97 12.07
C TYR A 280 -18.56 -17.23 11.37
N GLY A 281 -19.29 -17.07 10.26
CA GLY A 281 -19.82 -18.23 9.52
C GLY A 281 -20.21 -17.99 8.07
N ASP A 282 -20.32 -19.10 7.32
CA ASP A 282 -20.49 -19.14 5.86
C ASP A 282 -21.89 -18.71 5.39
N ALA A 283 -21.93 -17.59 4.65
CA ALA A 283 -23.13 -17.05 4.01
C ALA A 283 -23.81 -17.98 2.98
N ASP A 284 -23.06 -18.87 2.31
CA ASP A 284 -23.59 -19.86 1.37
C ASP A 284 -24.12 -21.14 2.09
N ASN A 285 -23.93 -21.27 3.41
CA ASN A 285 -24.30 -22.42 4.24
C ASN A 285 -25.20 -22.04 5.44
N ALA A 286 -26.24 -21.25 5.16
CA ALA A 286 -27.25 -20.84 6.13
C ALA A 286 -28.31 -21.94 6.43
N THR A 287 -28.83 -21.94 7.66
CA THR A 287 -30.03 -22.64 8.10
C THR A 287 -30.94 -21.69 8.89
N GLN A 288 -32.22 -22.03 9.04
CA GLN A 288 -33.17 -21.28 9.88
C GLN A 288 -33.54 -22.11 11.12
N ALA A 289 -33.59 -21.44 12.27
CA ALA A 289 -33.92 -22.00 13.58
C ALA A 289 -34.32 -20.86 14.54
N CYS A 290 -35.06 -21.17 15.60
CA CYS A 290 -35.42 -20.20 16.64
C CYS A 290 -34.21 -19.88 17.54
N ASP A 291 -33.57 -20.92 18.09
CA ASP A 291 -32.40 -20.84 18.97
C ASP A 291 -31.11 -21.26 18.22
N GLN A 292 -29.93 -21.00 18.81
CA GLN A 292 -28.63 -21.17 18.12
C GLN A 292 -28.30 -22.66 17.83
N PRO A 293 -28.21 -23.10 16.56
CA PRO A 293 -27.83 -24.48 16.24
C PRO A 293 -26.37 -24.78 16.60
N SER A 294 -26.11 -25.98 17.12
CA SER A 294 -24.76 -26.41 17.52
C SER A 294 -23.80 -26.51 16.33
N GLY A 295 -22.90 -25.53 16.19
CA GLY A 295 -21.96 -25.42 15.07
C GLY A 295 -22.37 -24.36 14.04
N TYR A 296 -23.23 -23.41 14.43
CA TYR A 296 -23.58 -22.23 13.65
C TYR A 296 -23.68 -20.98 14.51
N ILE A 297 -23.56 -19.81 13.88
CA ILE A 297 -23.50 -18.49 14.49
C ILE A 297 -24.35 -17.48 13.70
N ALA A 298 -24.67 -16.33 14.29
CA ALA A 298 -25.57 -15.33 13.69
C ALA A 298 -24.85 -14.32 12.76
N ASP A 299 -23.52 -14.38 12.64
CA ASP A 299 -22.75 -13.51 11.74
C ASP A 299 -22.40 -14.28 10.46
N SER A 300 -22.74 -13.72 9.29
CA SER A 300 -22.60 -14.35 7.97
C SER A 300 -21.37 -13.85 7.21
N SER A 301 -20.42 -13.22 7.90
CA SER A 301 -19.41 -12.37 7.26
C SER A 301 -18.08 -13.09 6.97
N ASP A 302 -18.01 -14.41 7.20
CA ASP A 302 -16.83 -15.23 6.91
C ASP A 302 -16.54 -15.33 5.39
N CYS A 303 -15.26 -15.46 5.04
CA CYS A 303 -14.80 -15.70 3.68
C CYS A 303 -14.00 -17.01 3.47
N ASP A 304 -13.64 -17.77 4.53
CA ASP A 304 -13.15 -19.16 4.45
C ASP A 304 -13.38 -19.95 5.77
N ASP A 305 -14.62 -20.41 6.00
CA ASP A 305 -15.13 -21.30 7.10
C ASP A 305 -14.35 -22.62 7.32
N ALA A 306 -13.24 -22.83 6.62
CA ALA A 306 -12.27 -23.89 6.89
C ALA A 306 -11.04 -23.41 7.69
N SER A 307 -10.93 -22.11 8.01
CA SER A 307 -9.72 -21.48 8.52
C SER A 307 -9.96 -20.20 9.36
N GLY A 308 -10.27 -20.36 10.66
CA GLY A 308 -10.41 -19.34 11.72
C GLY A 308 -9.17 -18.51 12.08
N ALA A 309 -8.54 -17.99 11.05
CA ALA A 309 -7.59 -16.90 10.97
C ALA A 309 -7.91 -15.99 9.75
N VAL A 310 -8.93 -16.34 8.96
CA VAL A 310 -9.42 -15.68 7.75
C VAL A 310 -10.86 -15.27 8.02
N HIS A 311 -11.06 -14.11 8.64
CA HIS A 311 -12.35 -13.67 9.14
C HIS A 311 -12.41 -12.12 9.25
N PRO A 312 -13.60 -11.51 9.28
CA PRO A 312 -13.77 -10.06 9.44
C PRO A 312 -12.89 -9.45 10.54
N GLY A 313 -11.97 -8.56 10.15
CA GLY A 313 -11.08 -7.88 11.08
C GLY A 313 -10.07 -8.80 11.79
N ALA A 314 -9.63 -9.88 11.13
CA ALA A 314 -8.41 -10.60 11.46
C ALA A 314 -7.17 -9.70 11.33
N THR A 315 -5.98 -10.29 11.15
CA THR A 315 -4.74 -9.50 10.98
C THR A 315 -3.99 -9.97 9.76
N GLU A 316 -4.22 -9.23 8.67
CA GLU A 316 -3.55 -9.34 7.37
C GLU A 316 -2.08 -9.74 7.46
N ARG A 317 -1.73 -10.71 6.62
CA ARG A 317 -0.38 -11.25 6.45
C ARG A 317 -0.06 -11.34 4.97
N CYS A 318 1.22 -11.22 4.61
CA CYS A 318 1.65 -11.39 3.21
C CYS A 318 1.67 -12.87 2.81
N ASN A 319 0.48 -13.45 2.63
CA ASN A 319 0.27 -14.89 2.51
C ASN A 319 -0.49 -15.30 1.23
N GLY A 320 -1.15 -14.35 0.56
CA GLY A 320 -1.94 -14.56 -0.65
C GLY A 320 -3.44 -14.81 -0.41
N VAL A 321 -3.93 -14.52 0.80
CA VAL A 321 -5.33 -14.59 1.23
C VAL A 321 -5.79 -13.20 1.71
N ASP A 322 -7.09 -12.95 1.59
CA ASP A 322 -7.80 -11.80 2.15
C ASP A 322 -8.15 -12.20 3.60
N ASP A 323 -7.19 -12.09 4.52
CA ASP A 323 -7.32 -12.62 5.89
C ASP A 323 -8.41 -11.87 6.67
N ASP A 324 -8.57 -10.56 6.49
CA ASP A 324 -9.55 -9.74 7.22
C ASP A 324 -10.91 -9.54 6.52
N CYS A 325 -11.08 -10.19 5.36
CA CYS A 325 -12.26 -10.19 4.49
C CYS A 325 -12.74 -8.79 4.00
N ASP A 326 -11.93 -7.72 4.05
CA ASP A 326 -12.34 -6.39 3.54
C ASP A 326 -12.33 -6.26 2.00
N GLY A 327 -11.69 -7.20 1.31
CA GLY A 327 -11.53 -7.19 -0.15
C GLY A 327 -10.13 -6.78 -0.63
N THR A 328 -9.14 -6.66 0.28
CA THR A 328 -7.75 -6.26 -0.04
C THR A 328 -6.70 -7.26 0.44
N THR A 329 -6.53 -8.35 -0.31
CA THR A 329 -5.41 -9.31 -0.17
C THR A 329 -4.02 -8.65 -0.09
N ASP A 330 -3.20 -9.07 0.89
CA ASP A 330 -1.78 -8.70 1.05
C ASP A 330 -1.49 -7.16 1.01
N PRO A 331 -2.13 -6.31 1.83
CA PRO A 331 -1.90 -4.86 1.81
C PRO A 331 -0.54 -4.52 2.45
N ASP A 332 0.07 -3.40 2.04
CA ASP A 332 1.39 -2.98 2.54
C ASP A 332 1.45 -2.76 4.08
N SER A 333 0.29 -2.65 4.74
CA SER A 333 0.15 -2.57 6.20
C SER A 333 0.03 -3.93 6.92
N ALA A 334 0.20 -5.06 6.22
CA ALA A 334 0.15 -6.41 6.79
C ALA A 334 1.19 -6.61 7.90
N ALA A 335 0.86 -7.44 8.89
CA ALA A 335 1.64 -7.57 10.13
C ALA A 335 2.96 -8.35 10.01
N ASP A 336 3.24 -8.93 8.84
CA ASP A 336 4.54 -9.48 8.46
C ASP A 336 5.02 -8.99 7.08
N ALA A 337 4.58 -7.79 6.67
CA ALA A 337 5.17 -7.06 5.54
C ALA A 337 6.70 -6.92 5.74
N PRO A 338 7.53 -7.42 4.81
CA PRO A 338 8.97 -7.21 4.88
C PRO A 338 9.31 -5.74 4.64
N ASP A 339 10.34 -5.28 5.36
CA ASP A 339 10.99 -4.00 5.13
C ASP A 339 11.77 -4.04 3.80
N TRP A 340 11.59 -2.99 2.98
CA TRP A 340 12.39 -2.71 1.79
C TRP A 340 13.04 -1.33 1.94
N TYR A 341 14.27 -1.18 1.47
CA TYR A 341 15.11 0.01 1.58
C TYR A 341 15.22 0.67 0.21
N ALA A 342 15.51 1.98 0.14
CA ALA A 342 15.78 2.66 -1.13
C ALA A 342 16.92 1.99 -1.94
N ASP A 343 17.04 2.35 -3.21
CA ASP A 343 18.02 1.84 -4.18
C ASP A 343 18.01 2.86 -5.34
N ASP A 344 18.39 4.12 -5.04
CA ASP A 344 18.19 5.24 -5.97
C ASP A 344 19.25 5.28 -7.10
N ASP A 345 20.44 4.67 -6.89
CA ASP A 345 21.45 4.47 -7.94
C ASP A 345 21.33 3.15 -8.74
N GLY A 346 20.86 2.05 -8.12
CA GLY A 346 20.58 0.78 -8.77
C GLY A 346 21.63 -0.34 -8.64
N ASP A 347 22.52 -0.33 -7.65
CA ASP A 347 23.56 -1.36 -7.47
C ASP A 347 23.06 -2.69 -6.86
N GLY A 348 22.08 -2.64 -5.96
CA GLY A 348 21.53 -3.78 -5.22
C GLY A 348 21.55 -3.72 -3.69
N TYR A 349 22.15 -2.70 -3.08
CA TYR A 349 22.05 -2.34 -1.66
C TYR A 349 21.07 -1.16 -1.46
N GLY A 350 20.94 -0.65 -0.23
CA GLY A 350 19.95 0.39 0.10
C GLY A 350 20.04 1.02 1.49
N ASP A 351 19.61 2.29 1.60
CA ASP A 351 19.63 3.12 2.83
C ASP A 351 18.68 2.57 3.91
N ALA A 352 19.27 2.22 5.06
CA ALA A 352 18.56 1.86 6.28
C ALA A 352 17.65 2.97 6.86
N SER A 353 17.71 4.20 6.34
CA SER A 353 16.96 5.37 6.80
C SER A 353 15.68 5.64 6.00
N ASP A 354 15.60 5.30 4.70
CA ASP A 354 14.37 5.35 3.90
C ASP A 354 13.80 3.94 3.66
N VAL A 355 13.14 3.44 4.71
CA VAL A 355 12.53 2.10 4.75
C VAL A 355 11.02 2.14 4.54
N THR A 356 10.54 1.31 3.61
CA THR A 356 9.13 1.08 3.29
C THR A 356 8.79 -0.40 3.47
N ALA A 357 7.93 -0.73 4.44
CA ALA A 357 7.35 -2.07 4.56
C ALA A 357 6.27 -2.29 3.48
N ALA A 358 6.32 -3.42 2.77
CA ALA A 358 5.36 -3.79 1.74
C ALA A 358 5.35 -5.30 1.45
N CYS A 359 4.19 -5.91 1.18
CA CYS A 359 4.12 -7.36 0.86
C CYS A 359 4.82 -7.74 -0.45
N ALA A 360 4.95 -6.79 -1.39
CA ALA A 360 5.67 -6.96 -2.64
C ALA A 360 6.67 -5.82 -2.84
N GLN A 361 7.88 -6.16 -3.29
CA GLN A 361 9.00 -5.24 -3.54
C GLN A 361 8.56 -3.98 -4.31
N PRO A 362 8.64 -2.78 -3.69
CA PRO A 362 8.46 -1.52 -4.40
C PRO A 362 9.50 -1.33 -5.52
N SER A 363 9.17 -0.51 -6.52
CA SER A 363 10.08 -0.24 -7.64
C SER A 363 11.14 0.79 -7.24
N GLY A 364 12.42 0.42 -7.27
CA GLY A 364 13.53 1.24 -6.75
C GLY A 364 13.71 1.02 -5.25
N THR A 365 13.71 -0.26 -4.83
CA THR A 365 13.99 -0.68 -3.45
C THR A 365 14.57 -2.09 -3.44
N VAL A 366 15.33 -2.44 -2.40
CA VAL A 366 15.90 -3.78 -2.17
C VAL A 366 15.64 -4.29 -0.76
N SER A 367 16.07 -5.52 -0.47
CA SER A 367 15.90 -6.19 0.83
C SER A 367 17.15 -6.19 1.70
N ASP A 368 18.26 -5.61 1.24
CA ASP A 368 19.47 -5.41 2.04
C ASP A 368 19.52 -3.93 2.46
N SER A 369 19.99 -3.66 3.68
CA SER A 369 19.92 -2.32 4.31
C SER A 369 21.31 -1.79 4.67
N SER A 370 22.31 -2.26 3.94
CA SER A 370 23.71 -2.21 4.36
C SER A 370 24.49 -1.08 3.68
N ASP A 371 23.82 -0.24 2.89
CA ASP A 371 24.43 0.88 2.17
C ASP A 371 24.93 1.99 3.10
N CYS A 372 25.88 2.78 2.62
CA CYS A 372 26.40 3.95 3.31
C CYS A 372 26.36 5.27 2.50
N ASP A 373 26.08 5.27 1.19
CA ASP A 373 25.79 6.46 0.38
C ASP A 373 24.95 6.16 -0.91
N ASP A 374 23.64 5.90 -0.75
CA ASP A 374 22.57 5.57 -1.75
C ASP A 374 22.48 6.50 -3.01
N ASP A 375 23.30 7.55 -3.09
CA ASP A 375 23.45 8.48 -4.22
C ASP A 375 24.61 8.06 -5.18
N ASP A 376 25.51 7.12 -4.82
CA ASP A 376 26.67 6.69 -5.64
C ASP A 376 27.12 5.21 -5.43
N GLY A 377 26.50 4.29 -6.18
CA GLY A 377 26.76 2.83 -6.24
C GLY A 377 28.14 2.37 -6.75
N ALA A 378 29.19 3.07 -6.34
CA ALA A 378 30.52 2.54 -6.09
C ALA A 378 30.81 2.37 -4.58
N VAL A 379 29.99 2.97 -3.70
CA VAL A 379 30.14 3.05 -2.24
C VAL A 379 29.15 2.07 -1.59
N HIS A 380 29.55 0.80 -1.48
CA HIS A 380 28.64 -0.28 -1.11
C HIS A 380 29.34 -1.45 -0.38
N PRO A 381 28.63 -2.26 0.43
CA PRO A 381 29.19 -3.43 1.10
C PRO A 381 30.03 -4.35 0.21
N GLY A 382 31.32 -4.44 0.51
CA GLY A 382 32.26 -5.28 -0.24
C GLY A 382 32.53 -4.79 -1.67
N ALA A 383 32.58 -3.47 -1.87
CA ALA A 383 33.17 -2.82 -3.03
C ALA A 383 34.69 -3.07 -3.09
N THR A 384 35.48 -2.09 -3.53
CA THR A 384 36.93 -2.12 -3.37
C THR A 384 37.40 -0.70 -3.14
N GLU A 385 37.80 -0.44 -1.91
CA GLU A 385 38.34 0.83 -1.43
C GLU A 385 39.38 1.43 -2.38
N VAL A 386 39.22 2.72 -2.69
CA VAL A 386 40.17 3.50 -3.49
C VAL A 386 40.51 4.82 -2.80
N CYS A 387 41.68 5.39 -3.10
CA CYS A 387 42.12 6.64 -2.49
C CYS A 387 41.22 7.84 -2.86
N ASN A 388 40.19 8.09 -2.05
CA ASN A 388 39.15 9.09 -2.28
C ASN A 388 38.61 9.75 -0.98
N SER A 389 38.98 9.22 0.20
CA SER A 389 38.46 9.61 1.53
C SER A 389 36.95 9.44 1.76
N VAL A 390 36.39 8.37 1.17
CA VAL A 390 35.09 7.74 1.45
C VAL A 390 35.38 6.36 2.06
N ASP A 391 34.37 5.73 2.67
CA ASP A 391 34.38 4.33 3.15
C ASP A 391 33.67 3.53 2.06
N ASP A 392 34.38 3.19 0.97
CA ASP A 392 33.75 2.67 -0.27
C ASP A 392 33.14 1.27 -0.05
N ASP A 393 33.68 0.48 0.89
CA ASP A 393 33.25 -0.90 1.17
C ASP A 393 32.30 -1.03 2.38
N CYS A 394 31.98 0.10 3.04
CA CYS A 394 31.08 0.26 4.20
C CYS A 394 31.46 -0.57 5.46
N ASP A 395 32.73 -0.97 5.63
CA ASP A 395 33.27 -1.69 6.80
C ASP A 395 33.52 -0.77 8.02
N GLY A 396 33.73 0.54 7.79
CA GLY A 396 34.06 1.52 8.82
C GLY A 396 35.55 1.90 8.91
N LEU A 397 36.32 1.56 7.88
CA LEU A 397 37.70 2.00 7.62
C LEU A 397 37.72 2.95 6.40
N THR A 398 38.84 3.62 6.13
CA THR A 398 38.96 4.58 5.02
C THR A 398 40.41 4.69 4.54
N ASP A 399 40.63 4.81 3.23
CA ASP A 399 41.93 5.00 2.58
C ASP A 399 43.00 4.04 3.17
N ASP A 400 44.06 4.58 3.80
CA ASP A 400 45.20 3.84 4.34
C ASP A 400 44.93 3.05 5.65
N ASP A 401 43.77 3.24 6.30
CA ASP A 401 43.36 2.45 7.47
C ASP A 401 42.70 1.10 7.07
N ASP A 402 42.32 0.91 5.80
CA ASP A 402 41.74 -0.34 5.26
C ASP A 402 42.79 -1.33 4.69
N GLY A 403 42.48 -2.63 4.74
CA GLY A 403 43.25 -3.72 4.14
C GLY A 403 42.71 -4.29 2.82
N GLY A 404 41.59 -3.76 2.30
CA GLY A 404 41.01 -4.04 0.98
C GLY A 404 41.51 -3.13 -0.15
N LEU A 405 41.94 -1.91 0.18
CA LEU A 405 42.48 -0.85 -0.70
C LEU A 405 43.14 -1.32 -2.01
N ASP A 406 42.63 -0.83 -3.15
CA ASP A 406 43.31 -0.97 -4.44
C ASP A 406 44.52 -0.03 -4.52
N ALA A 407 45.68 -0.58 -4.15
CA ALA A 407 47.00 0.03 -4.28
C ALA A 407 47.37 0.51 -5.71
N ALA A 408 46.55 0.24 -6.74
CA ALA A 408 46.67 0.89 -8.05
C ALA A 408 46.12 2.34 -8.10
N THR A 409 45.42 2.78 -7.04
CA THR A 409 44.91 4.16 -6.88
C THR A 409 45.76 5.02 -5.94
N ALA A 410 46.55 4.38 -5.09
CA ALA A 410 47.50 5.00 -4.17
C ALA A 410 48.77 5.55 -4.87
N SER A 411 49.49 6.41 -4.15
CA SER A 411 50.79 6.93 -4.57
C SER A 411 51.93 6.09 -3.99
N THR A 412 53.06 6.04 -4.69
CA THR A 412 54.31 5.51 -4.12
C THR A 412 55.05 6.64 -3.43
N TRP A 413 55.50 6.40 -2.20
CA TRP A 413 56.29 7.31 -1.38
C TRP A 413 57.61 6.63 -1.00
N TYR A 414 58.68 7.41 -0.95
CA TYR A 414 60.06 6.99 -0.71
C TYR A 414 60.51 7.55 0.63
N ALA A 415 61.37 6.86 1.39
CA ALA A 415 61.86 7.37 2.68
C ALA A 415 62.54 8.74 2.54
N ASP A 416 62.59 9.52 3.61
CA ASP A 416 63.24 10.85 3.72
C ASP A 416 63.78 10.93 5.16
N ASP A 417 64.82 10.11 5.47
CA ASP A 417 65.26 9.86 6.85
C ASP A 417 66.12 11.03 7.41
N ASP A 418 66.71 11.87 6.53
CA ASP A 418 67.45 13.09 6.91
C ASP A 418 66.63 14.41 6.86
N GLY A 419 65.61 14.51 6.00
CA GLY A 419 64.69 15.64 5.90
C GLY A 419 64.98 16.71 4.83
N ASP A 420 65.74 16.41 3.78
CA ASP A 420 66.05 17.35 2.69
C ASP A 420 64.90 17.54 1.65
N SER A 421 64.00 16.55 1.54
CA SER A 421 62.85 16.41 0.61
C SER A 421 63.05 15.63 -0.71
N TYR A 422 64.20 14.98 -0.92
CA TYR A 422 64.35 13.82 -1.79
C TYR A 422 64.18 12.52 -0.99
N GLY A 423 64.40 11.35 -1.61
CA GLY A 423 64.18 10.08 -0.94
C GLY A 423 64.69 8.82 -1.65
N ASP A 424 65.04 7.79 -0.87
CA ASP A 424 65.65 6.53 -1.30
C ASP A 424 64.80 5.75 -2.33
N PRO A 425 65.26 5.56 -3.59
CA PRO A 425 64.56 4.73 -4.57
C PRO A 425 64.46 3.23 -4.23
N ASP A 426 65.26 2.70 -3.29
CA ASP A 426 65.25 1.29 -2.86
C ASP A 426 64.40 1.03 -1.59
N ASP A 427 64.01 2.04 -0.79
CA ASP A 427 63.01 1.91 0.31
C ASP A 427 61.76 2.79 0.07
N SER A 428 60.64 2.13 -0.24
CA SER A 428 59.38 2.77 -0.61
C SER A 428 58.15 2.01 -0.14
N GLU A 429 57.11 2.76 0.19
CA GLU A 429 55.78 2.25 0.51
C GLU A 429 54.70 2.86 -0.40
N VAL A 430 53.47 2.33 -0.31
CA VAL A 430 52.35 2.74 -1.14
C VAL A 430 51.21 3.14 -0.24
N ALA A 431 50.76 4.40 -0.36
CA ALA A 431 49.75 5.01 0.50
C ALA A 431 48.94 6.08 -0.25
N CYS A 432 47.71 6.32 0.18
CA CYS A 432 46.85 7.39 -0.32
C CYS A 432 47.36 8.77 0.10
N ASP A 433 47.59 8.97 1.40
CA ASP A 433 48.12 10.20 1.98
C ASP A 433 49.66 10.11 2.17
N GLN A 434 50.34 11.25 2.35
CA GLN A 434 51.80 11.28 2.50
C GLN A 434 52.25 10.71 3.86
N PRO A 435 53.08 9.65 3.91
CA PRO A 435 53.61 9.12 5.17
C PRO A 435 54.56 10.11 5.88
N SER A 436 54.66 9.98 7.20
CA SER A 436 55.43 10.91 8.05
C SER A 436 56.94 10.60 8.03
N GLY A 437 57.67 11.21 7.10
CA GLY A 437 59.09 10.94 6.83
C GLY A 437 59.29 10.20 5.51
N ALA A 438 58.46 10.53 4.52
CA ALA A 438 58.53 10.01 3.17
C ALA A 438 58.08 11.09 2.16
N VAL A 439 58.60 11.05 0.94
CA VAL A 439 58.32 12.01 -0.14
C VAL A 439 57.95 11.33 -1.46
N SER A 440 57.60 12.14 -2.47
CA SER A 440 57.16 11.66 -3.79
C SER A 440 58.25 11.71 -4.88
N ASP A 441 59.42 12.24 -4.56
CA ASP A 441 60.61 12.19 -5.43
C ASP A 441 61.49 11.02 -4.96
N SER A 442 62.09 10.29 -5.90
CA SER A 442 62.78 9.01 -5.66
C SER A 442 64.22 9.08 -6.16
N SER A 443 64.83 10.25 -6.00
CA SER A 443 66.02 10.65 -6.75
C SER A 443 67.25 10.80 -5.86
N ASP A 444 67.14 10.45 -4.59
CA ASP A 444 68.28 10.47 -3.66
C ASP A 444 69.31 9.39 -4.00
N CYS A 445 70.55 9.59 -3.55
CA CYS A 445 71.64 8.64 -3.68
C CYS A 445 72.41 8.34 -2.36
N ASP A 446 72.16 9.05 -1.25
CA ASP A 446 72.62 8.71 0.11
C ASP A 446 71.71 9.32 1.22
N ASP A 447 70.50 8.77 1.41
CA ASP A 447 69.40 9.17 2.34
C ASP A 447 69.80 9.33 3.85
N ASP A 448 71.07 9.09 4.18
CA ASP A 448 71.70 9.29 5.50
C ASP A 448 72.38 10.70 5.61
N ASP A 449 72.57 11.48 4.51
CA ASP A 449 73.23 12.81 4.52
C ASP A 449 72.75 13.84 3.44
N SER A 450 71.82 14.71 3.87
CA SER A 450 71.20 15.94 3.30
C SER A 450 72.07 16.98 2.54
N ALA A 451 73.30 16.63 2.17
CA ALA A 451 74.18 17.34 1.25
C ALA A 451 74.40 16.59 -0.07
N ILE A 452 74.00 15.32 -0.16
CA ILE A 452 74.13 14.43 -1.33
C ILE A 452 72.73 14.23 -1.92
N HIS A 453 72.34 15.08 -2.88
CA HIS A 453 70.97 15.09 -3.40
C HIS A 453 70.91 15.69 -4.82
N PRO A 454 69.86 15.41 -5.62
CA PRO A 454 69.65 16.00 -6.95
C PRO A 454 69.86 17.51 -7.01
N GLY A 455 70.90 17.92 -7.74
CA GLY A 455 71.25 19.34 -7.89
C GLY A 455 71.74 20.03 -6.62
N ALA A 456 72.47 19.31 -5.77
CA ALA A 456 73.35 19.86 -4.74
C ALA A 456 74.50 20.69 -5.37
N THR A 457 75.71 20.64 -4.81
CA THR A 457 76.88 21.29 -5.40
C THR A 457 78.07 20.38 -5.23
N GLU A 458 78.51 19.79 -6.34
CA GLU A 458 79.78 19.07 -6.47
C GLU A 458 80.92 19.84 -5.79
N GLU A 459 81.56 19.21 -4.80
CA GLU A 459 82.90 19.58 -4.33
C GLU A 459 83.95 18.82 -5.18
N CYS A 460 85.12 18.49 -4.62
CA CYS A 460 86.01 17.49 -5.23
C CYS A 460 86.53 16.59 -4.10
N ASP A 461 85.77 15.54 -3.76
CA ASP A 461 85.98 14.71 -2.58
C ASP A 461 85.73 13.19 -2.77
N ASP A 462 85.77 12.71 -4.02
CA ASP A 462 85.45 11.33 -4.45
C ASP A 462 83.95 10.96 -4.33
N VAL A 463 83.02 11.92 -4.34
CA VAL A 463 81.55 11.70 -4.17
C VAL A 463 80.73 12.36 -5.28
N ASP A 464 79.72 11.64 -5.79
CA ASP A 464 78.63 12.16 -6.65
C ASP A 464 77.66 12.91 -5.73
N ASN A 465 77.87 14.22 -5.52
CA ASN A 465 77.08 15.01 -4.58
C ASN A 465 75.72 15.40 -5.19
N ASP A 466 75.66 15.67 -6.49
CA ASP A 466 74.45 16.16 -7.16
C ASP A 466 73.56 15.05 -7.80
N CYS A 467 73.94 13.79 -7.60
CA CYS A 467 73.28 12.54 -8.02
C CYS A 467 73.07 12.41 -9.55
N ASP A 468 73.88 13.08 -10.39
CA ASP A 468 73.77 12.97 -11.87
C ASP A 468 74.45 11.72 -12.47
N GLY A 469 75.29 11.03 -11.68
CA GLY A 469 76.06 9.86 -12.10
C GLY A 469 77.48 10.16 -12.58
N THR A 470 77.98 11.38 -12.34
CA THR A 470 79.39 11.76 -12.42
C THR A 470 79.96 12.03 -11.03
N VAL A 471 81.28 12.13 -10.90
CA VAL A 471 81.98 12.35 -9.62
C VAL A 471 82.99 13.47 -9.84
N ASP A 472 83.03 14.45 -8.93
CA ASP A 472 83.94 15.59 -8.93
C ASP A 472 83.93 16.37 -10.27
N GLY A 473 82.76 16.53 -10.90
CA GLY A 473 82.58 17.03 -12.28
C GLY A 473 82.89 18.53 -12.53
N VAL A 474 83.78 19.12 -11.73
CA VAL A 474 83.90 20.57 -11.53
C VAL A 474 84.95 21.23 -12.44
N VAL A 475 84.48 22.04 -13.38
CA VAL A 475 85.32 22.98 -14.15
C VAL A 475 85.71 24.18 -13.28
N LEU A 476 87.00 24.30 -12.98
CA LEU A 476 87.57 25.32 -12.10
C LEU A 476 87.93 26.62 -12.85
N VAL A 477 88.42 26.52 -14.09
CA VAL A 477 88.77 27.66 -14.96
C VAL A 477 88.52 27.30 -16.43
N ASP A 478 87.87 28.20 -17.19
CA ASP A 478 87.75 28.17 -18.66
C ASP A 478 87.95 29.60 -19.21
N GLU A 479 89.12 29.89 -19.77
CA GLU A 479 89.60 31.25 -20.08
C GLU A 479 90.34 31.32 -21.44
N ASP A 480 89.58 31.68 -22.48
CA ASP A 480 90.04 31.84 -23.87
C ASP A 480 90.67 33.22 -24.20
N PHE A 481 90.82 34.08 -23.19
CA PHE A 481 91.32 35.47 -23.31
C PHE A 481 90.71 36.32 -24.45
N ASN A 482 89.57 35.96 -25.04
CA ASN A 482 88.97 36.68 -26.17
C ASN A 482 88.26 37.97 -25.70
N SER A 483 87.74 37.94 -24.48
CA SER A 483 86.99 39.02 -23.84
C SER A 483 87.87 39.81 -22.86
N THR A 484 87.45 41.01 -22.43
CA THR A 484 88.27 41.78 -21.48
C THR A 484 88.28 41.09 -20.10
N LEU A 485 89.46 40.66 -19.64
CA LEU A 485 89.64 39.99 -18.35
C LEU A 485 88.93 40.72 -17.20
N GLY A 486 88.32 39.92 -16.31
CA GLY A 486 87.54 40.40 -15.17
C GLY A 486 88.40 40.78 -13.96
N ALA A 487 87.94 40.42 -12.76
CA ALA A 487 88.74 40.55 -11.53
C ALA A 487 89.69 39.35 -11.33
N ASP A 488 89.52 38.35 -12.18
CA ASP A 488 89.76 36.92 -11.93
C ASP A 488 91.17 36.52 -12.40
N TRP A 489 91.86 37.41 -13.13
CA TRP A 489 93.28 37.32 -13.47
C TRP A 489 94.05 38.59 -13.10
N VAL A 490 95.08 38.43 -12.28
CA VAL A 490 95.95 39.52 -11.83
C VAL A 490 97.22 39.57 -12.69
N LEU A 491 97.26 40.49 -13.64
CA LEU A 491 98.40 40.70 -14.53
C LEU A 491 99.48 41.59 -13.88
N ASN A 492 100.73 41.14 -13.96
CA ASN A 492 101.88 41.75 -13.28
C ASN A 492 103.10 41.94 -14.20
N GLY A 493 103.96 42.90 -13.86
CA GLY A 493 105.24 43.12 -14.55
C GLY A 493 105.06 43.65 -15.97
N THR A 494 105.41 42.84 -16.98
CA THR A 494 105.15 43.11 -18.40
C THR A 494 103.96 42.35 -18.98
N ALA A 495 103.19 41.61 -18.17
CA ALA A 495 102.03 40.87 -18.65
C ALA A 495 100.90 41.83 -19.08
N VAL A 496 100.37 41.62 -20.28
CA VAL A 496 99.23 42.35 -20.87
C VAL A 496 98.36 41.39 -21.68
N GLN A 497 97.06 41.63 -21.72
CA GLN A 497 96.15 40.93 -22.63
C GLN A 497 96.08 41.65 -23.99
N ASP A 498 96.02 40.91 -25.11
CA ASP A 498 95.60 41.44 -26.40
C ASP A 498 94.23 40.86 -26.80
N THR A 499 93.14 41.55 -26.46
CA THR A 499 91.76 41.17 -26.83
C THR A 499 91.46 41.32 -28.34
N THR A 500 92.45 41.65 -29.17
CA THR A 500 92.35 41.61 -30.65
C THR A 500 93.11 40.40 -31.21
N GLY A 501 94.12 39.94 -30.49
CA GLY A 501 94.77 38.65 -30.71
C GLY A 501 93.95 37.47 -30.21
N GLY A 502 93.29 37.65 -29.04
CA GLY A 502 92.75 36.55 -28.24
C GLY A 502 93.93 35.80 -27.61
N TYR A 503 94.62 36.43 -26.64
CA TYR A 503 95.67 35.80 -25.83
C TYR A 503 96.19 36.73 -24.73
N LEU A 504 96.81 36.12 -23.72
CA LEU A 504 97.71 36.74 -22.75
C LEU A 504 99.14 36.84 -23.33
N SER A 505 99.81 37.98 -23.11
CA SER A 505 101.20 38.22 -23.50
C SER A 505 102.05 38.58 -22.29
N LEU A 506 102.94 37.67 -21.86
CA LEU A 506 103.74 37.80 -20.63
C LEU A 506 104.93 38.78 -20.79
N THR A 507 105.47 38.91 -22.01
CA THR A 507 106.60 39.81 -22.32
C THR A 507 106.45 40.52 -23.66
N GLU A 508 107.00 41.73 -23.77
CA GLU A 508 107.22 42.39 -25.07
C GLU A 508 108.53 41.94 -25.73
N VAL A 509 108.60 42.03 -27.06
CA VAL A 509 109.86 42.00 -27.86
C VAL A 509 110.85 43.13 -27.52
N SER A 510 110.50 44.08 -26.65
CA SER A 510 111.45 45.05 -26.07
C SER A 510 112.25 44.49 -24.86
N GLY A 511 111.81 43.35 -24.31
CA GLY A 511 112.33 42.74 -23.09
C GLY A 511 111.43 43.00 -21.88
N GLY A 512 111.29 42.00 -21.02
CA GLY A 512 110.36 42.01 -19.89
C GLY A 512 110.48 40.82 -18.93
N THR A 513 109.61 40.83 -17.93
CA THR A 513 109.32 39.75 -16.98
C THR A 513 107.91 40.02 -16.50
N GLY A 514 106.98 39.10 -16.76
CA GLY A 514 105.58 39.24 -16.43
C GLY A 514 105.01 37.93 -15.92
N THR A 515 103.97 38.07 -15.11
CA THR A 515 103.19 36.96 -14.55
C THR A 515 101.71 37.29 -14.62
N ALA A 516 100.89 36.25 -14.72
CA ALA A 516 99.45 36.32 -14.59
C ALA A 516 99.02 35.22 -13.60
N TRP A 517 98.23 35.59 -12.59
CA TRP A 517 97.77 34.67 -11.57
C TRP A 517 96.25 34.68 -11.54
N TYR A 518 95.62 33.52 -11.47
CA TYR A 518 94.20 33.41 -11.18
C TYR A 518 93.93 33.98 -9.78
N ALA A 519 92.79 34.64 -9.58
CA ALA A 519 92.56 35.52 -8.44
C ALA A 519 92.35 34.76 -7.13
N ASP A 520 91.61 33.66 -7.19
CA ASP A 520 91.27 32.81 -6.06
C ASP A 520 92.14 31.52 -6.06
N PRO A 521 92.44 30.92 -4.89
CA PRO A 521 93.17 29.65 -4.83
C PRO A 521 92.34 28.50 -5.40
N LEU A 522 93.01 27.56 -6.07
CA LEU A 522 92.43 26.32 -6.62
C LEU A 522 92.99 25.10 -5.87
N PRO A 523 92.33 23.93 -5.91
CA PRO A 523 92.90 22.65 -5.44
C PRO A 523 94.32 22.44 -5.97
N ALA A 524 95.26 22.08 -5.08
CA ALA A 524 96.68 22.00 -5.44
C ALA A 524 97.18 20.58 -5.76
N ASP A 525 96.42 19.56 -5.41
CA ASP A 525 96.64 18.19 -5.85
C ASP A 525 95.35 17.76 -6.55
N ASP A 526 95.43 16.69 -7.35
CA ASP A 526 94.29 16.09 -8.03
C ASP A 526 93.55 17.13 -8.92
N PHE A 527 94.29 17.66 -9.91
CA PHE A 527 93.78 18.59 -10.92
C PHE A 527 94.36 18.30 -12.32
N TYR A 528 93.56 18.57 -13.35
CA TYR A 528 94.01 18.68 -14.75
C TYR A 528 94.21 20.14 -15.14
N VAL A 529 95.20 20.41 -15.98
CA VAL A 529 95.39 21.71 -16.63
C VAL A 529 95.78 21.51 -18.10
N SER A 530 95.14 22.28 -18.98
CA SER A 530 95.62 22.46 -20.35
C SER A 530 95.67 23.94 -20.73
N PHE A 531 96.61 24.27 -21.61
CA PHE A 531 96.71 25.61 -22.20
C PHE A 531 97.47 25.61 -23.52
N MET A 532 97.09 26.50 -24.42
CA MET A 532 97.88 26.81 -25.60
C MET A 532 98.96 27.84 -25.27
N PHE A 533 100.17 27.66 -25.80
CA PHE A 533 101.25 28.65 -25.64
C PHE A 533 102.06 28.85 -26.92
N SER A 534 102.71 30.01 -27.04
CA SER A 534 103.60 30.32 -28.17
C SER A 534 104.81 31.14 -27.73
N THR A 535 105.97 30.84 -28.32
CA THR A 535 107.21 31.60 -28.12
C THR A 535 107.81 32.02 -29.47
N GLY A 536 108.30 33.26 -29.53
CA GLY A 536 109.05 33.75 -30.69
C GLY A 536 108.91 35.24 -30.99
N GLY A 537 109.20 35.60 -32.25
CA GLY A 537 109.07 36.95 -32.78
C GLY A 537 110.21 37.93 -32.47
N GLY A 538 111.13 37.57 -31.56
CA GLY A 538 112.28 38.40 -31.19
C GLY A 538 113.63 37.85 -31.64
N THR A 539 114.57 37.78 -30.69
CA THR A 539 115.88 37.13 -30.82
C THR A 539 115.99 35.82 -30.03
N GLY A 540 114.88 35.38 -29.44
CA GLY A 540 114.74 34.18 -28.59
C GLY A 540 114.99 34.47 -27.11
N ALA A 541 114.77 33.45 -26.28
CA ALA A 541 114.96 33.41 -24.82
C ALA A 541 114.02 34.29 -23.98
N ASP A 542 113.68 33.92 -22.74
CA ASP A 542 114.21 32.79 -21.96
C ASP A 542 113.13 31.71 -21.66
N GLY A 543 111.92 31.83 -22.22
CA GLY A 543 110.83 30.85 -22.03
C GLY A 543 109.69 31.32 -21.13
N LEU A 544 108.76 30.38 -20.87
CA LEU A 544 107.61 30.56 -19.98
C LEU A 544 107.35 29.29 -19.18
N GLY A 545 106.51 29.38 -18.15
CA GLY A 545 106.00 28.21 -17.43
C GLY A 545 104.63 28.45 -16.80
N PHE A 546 103.89 27.36 -16.61
CA PHE A 546 102.75 27.31 -15.69
C PHE A 546 103.27 27.03 -14.28
N GLY A 547 102.77 27.75 -13.29
CA GLY A 547 103.17 27.61 -11.89
C GLY A 547 101.96 27.56 -10.96
N TRP A 548 102.13 26.85 -9.86
CA TRP A 548 101.15 26.77 -8.78
C TRP A 548 101.85 27.06 -7.46
N LEU A 549 101.44 28.14 -6.80
CA LEU A 549 102.15 28.76 -5.68
C LEU A 549 101.49 28.49 -4.34
N ASP A 550 102.32 28.33 -3.31
CA ASP A 550 101.92 28.24 -1.90
C ASP A 550 101.23 29.56 -1.46
N PRO A 551 99.91 29.57 -1.19
CA PRO A 551 99.16 30.78 -0.83
C PRO A 551 99.57 31.33 0.55
N SER A 552 100.27 30.56 1.38
CA SER A 552 100.80 31.03 2.67
C SER A 552 102.11 31.85 2.51
N ALA A 553 102.77 31.74 1.35
CA ALA A 553 104.09 32.31 1.08
C ALA A 553 104.16 33.22 -0.16
N ALA A 554 103.17 33.14 -1.05
CA ALA A 554 103.04 33.96 -2.26
C ALA A 554 101.72 34.76 -2.28
N SER A 555 101.46 35.47 -3.37
CA SER A 555 100.16 36.09 -3.68
C SER A 555 99.99 36.34 -5.18
N THR A 556 98.79 36.68 -5.62
CA THR A 556 98.46 37.06 -7.01
C THR A 556 99.18 38.32 -7.52
N ALA A 557 99.94 39.02 -6.68
CA ALA A 557 100.84 40.12 -7.08
C ALA A 557 102.31 39.69 -7.23
N SER A 558 102.60 38.39 -7.29
CA SER A 558 103.96 37.86 -7.27
C SER A 558 104.66 37.96 -8.62
N ILE A 559 105.90 38.43 -8.61
CA ILE A 559 106.84 38.38 -9.73
C ILE A 559 108.16 37.82 -9.19
N GLY A 560 108.55 36.65 -9.70
CA GLY A 560 109.84 36.02 -9.45
C GLY A 560 110.97 36.62 -10.30
N SER A 561 111.91 35.78 -10.71
CA SER A 561 113.18 36.21 -11.31
C SER A 561 113.11 36.31 -12.83
N GLY A 562 113.61 37.40 -13.41
CA GLY A 562 113.71 37.58 -14.88
C GLY A 562 114.88 36.84 -15.54
N GLY A 563 114.90 36.81 -16.88
CA GLY A 563 115.71 35.85 -17.66
C GLY A 563 115.18 34.42 -17.50
N GLY A 564 116.03 33.41 -17.59
CA GLY A 564 115.75 31.99 -17.29
C GLY A 564 115.33 31.68 -15.85
N GLY A 565 114.71 32.63 -15.14
CA GLY A 565 113.80 32.35 -14.03
C GLY A 565 112.32 32.55 -14.35
N MET A 566 112.00 32.94 -15.60
CA MET A 566 110.64 32.98 -16.19
C MET A 566 109.60 33.77 -15.39
N GLY A 567 110.01 34.67 -14.49
CA GLY A 567 109.09 35.35 -13.56
C GLY A 567 108.54 34.45 -12.45
N LEU A 568 109.02 33.22 -12.32
CA LEU A 568 108.58 32.22 -11.35
C LEU A 568 109.63 31.91 -10.26
N LEU A 569 110.93 31.88 -10.61
CA LEU A 569 111.98 31.49 -9.66
C LEU A 569 112.13 32.45 -8.49
N ASN A 570 112.43 31.89 -7.31
CA ASN A 570 112.43 32.51 -5.98
C ASN A 570 111.03 32.83 -5.40
N LEU A 571 109.94 32.37 -6.04
CA LEU A 571 108.65 32.20 -5.38
C LEU A 571 108.60 30.84 -4.64
N GLN A 572 107.55 30.60 -3.85
CA GLN A 572 107.32 29.33 -3.15
C GLN A 572 106.18 28.57 -3.83
N GLY A 573 106.43 27.32 -4.22
CA GLY A 573 105.56 26.55 -5.09
C GLY A 573 106.35 25.80 -6.15
N TYR A 574 105.64 25.36 -7.19
CA TYR A 574 106.16 24.51 -8.27
C TYR A 574 105.78 25.07 -9.64
N SER A 575 106.41 24.54 -10.69
CA SER A 575 106.08 24.89 -12.07
C SER A 575 106.42 23.80 -13.07
N ILE A 576 105.69 23.78 -14.18
CA ILE A 576 106.07 23.16 -15.44
C ILE A 576 106.67 24.25 -16.32
N GLU A 577 107.98 24.19 -16.59
CA GLU A 577 108.67 25.14 -17.47
C GLU A 577 108.76 24.64 -18.91
N ALA A 578 108.70 25.59 -19.85
CA ALA A 578 108.92 25.43 -21.28
C ALA A 578 110.06 26.38 -21.71
N ASP A 579 111.29 25.95 -21.46
CA ASP A 579 112.52 26.74 -21.60
C ASP A 579 113.03 26.75 -23.05
N THR A 580 113.55 27.89 -23.49
CA THR A 580 114.09 28.12 -24.83
C THR A 580 115.55 28.57 -24.87
N TYR A 581 116.26 28.56 -23.74
CA TYR A 581 117.64 29.01 -23.62
C TYR A 581 118.50 28.11 -22.72
N TYR A 582 119.82 28.26 -22.76
CA TYR A 582 120.76 27.45 -21.96
C TYR A 582 121.58 28.32 -21.00
N ASN A 583 121.08 28.45 -19.78
CA ASN A 583 121.72 29.05 -18.62
C ASN A 583 122.72 28.07 -17.97
N SER A 584 123.78 27.72 -18.70
CA SER A 584 124.95 26.92 -18.28
C SER A 584 125.19 26.79 -16.76
N GLY A 585 124.71 25.69 -16.18
CA GLY A 585 124.87 25.35 -14.76
C GLY A 585 123.57 25.28 -13.97
N TYR A 586 122.45 25.62 -14.62
CA TYR A 586 121.09 25.44 -14.12
C TYR A 586 120.40 24.30 -14.89
N ASP A 587 120.43 24.35 -16.22
CA ASP A 587 119.65 23.48 -17.11
C ASP A 587 120.49 22.42 -17.86
N ASN A 588 119.80 21.39 -18.36
CA ASN A 588 120.41 20.24 -19.05
C ASN A 588 120.50 20.42 -20.58
N ASN A 589 119.62 21.25 -21.15
CA ASN A 589 119.55 21.61 -22.57
C ASN A 589 119.11 23.09 -22.67
N GLY A 590 118.85 23.61 -23.88
CA GLY A 590 118.21 24.92 -24.04
C GLY A 590 117.02 24.90 -24.97
N ASN A 591 116.18 23.88 -24.81
CA ASN A 591 114.90 23.64 -25.47
C ASN A 591 114.32 22.36 -24.85
N HIS A 592 113.66 22.47 -23.70
CA HIS A 592 113.19 21.36 -22.86
C HIS A 592 111.91 21.71 -22.10
N LEU A 593 111.23 20.68 -21.59
CA LEU A 593 110.24 20.83 -20.53
C LEU A 593 110.87 20.37 -19.21
N ALA A 594 110.45 20.92 -18.06
CA ALA A 594 110.81 20.35 -16.75
C ALA A 594 109.79 20.66 -15.65
N VAL A 595 109.75 19.79 -14.63
CA VAL A 595 109.00 20.01 -13.38
C VAL A 595 109.97 20.54 -12.32
N MET A 596 109.66 21.72 -11.78
CA MET A 596 110.60 22.56 -11.03
C MET A 596 110.03 23.04 -9.70
N GLY A 597 110.84 23.01 -8.64
CA GLY A 597 110.60 23.69 -7.37
C GLY A 597 111.18 25.11 -7.39
N LEU A 598 110.30 26.11 -7.28
CA LEU A 598 110.62 27.52 -7.51
C LEU A 598 111.54 28.13 -6.45
N ASN A 599 111.46 27.63 -5.22
CA ASN A 599 112.35 28.01 -4.13
C ASN A 599 113.59 27.11 -4.11
N GLY A 600 114.77 27.72 -4.33
CA GLY A 600 116.06 27.02 -4.32
C GLY A 600 116.45 26.31 -5.62
N PHE A 601 115.61 26.36 -6.66
CA PHE A 601 115.85 25.78 -7.98
C PHE A 601 116.09 24.25 -7.93
N THR A 602 115.02 23.50 -7.66
CA THR A 602 115.06 22.03 -7.60
C THR A 602 114.39 21.44 -8.84
N ASN A 603 115.15 20.80 -9.72
CA ASN A 603 114.59 20.03 -10.83
C ASN A 603 114.15 18.64 -10.33
N TYR A 604 112.90 18.26 -10.59
CA TYR A 604 112.34 16.94 -10.26
C TYR A 604 112.38 15.98 -11.45
N GLY A 605 112.25 16.51 -12.67
CA GLY A 605 112.49 15.78 -13.92
C GLY A 605 112.47 16.71 -15.13
N ASP A 606 113.25 16.39 -16.16
CA ASP A 606 113.35 17.14 -17.41
C ASP A 606 113.20 16.26 -18.67
N ALA A 607 112.61 16.83 -19.71
CA ALA A 607 112.39 16.19 -21.00
C ALA A 607 113.08 16.94 -22.14
N THR A 608 114.00 16.25 -22.82
CA THR A 608 114.79 16.81 -23.93
C THR A 608 114.50 16.10 -25.24
N GLY A 609 114.58 16.84 -26.36
CA GLY A 609 114.23 16.31 -27.69
C GLY A 609 112.79 16.62 -28.14
N ILE A 610 112.06 17.42 -27.36
CA ILE A 610 110.80 18.07 -27.74
C ILE A 610 110.98 18.93 -29.03
N PRO A 611 109.90 19.36 -29.71
CA PRO A 611 109.96 20.30 -30.82
C PRO A 611 110.69 21.61 -30.47
N THR A 612 111.23 22.31 -31.49
CA THR A 612 111.82 23.64 -31.25
C THR A 612 110.72 24.64 -30.93
N LEU A 613 110.66 25.10 -29.67
CA LEU A 613 109.61 26.00 -29.18
C LEU A 613 109.69 27.39 -29.83
N GLU A 614 110.90 27.85 -30.12
CA GLU A 614 111.24 29.14 -30.77
C GLU A 614 110.90 29.14 -32.27
N ASN A 615 109.62 29.03 -32.60
CA ASN A 615 109.15 29.00 -33.98
C ASN A 615 107.97 29.95 -34.29
N GLY A 616 107.30 30.51 -33.28
CA GLY A 616 106.16 31.43 -33.44
C GLY A 616 104.86 30.79 -33.93
N GLY A 617 104.76 29.47 -33.90
CA GLY A 617 103.51 28.71 -33.87
C GLY A 617 103.06 28.44 -32.43
N TRP A 618 101.87 27.88 -32.28
CA TRP A 618 101.30 27.48 -31.01
C TRP A 618 101.56 26.01 -30.72
N PHE A 619 101.63 25.67 -29.44
CA PHE A 619 101.68 24.33 -28.88
C PHE A 619 100.54 24.17 -27.87
N LEU A 620 99.95 22.99 -27.79
CA LEU A 620 99.10 22.61 -26.65
C LEU A 620 99.98 21.95 -25.59
N LEU A 621 99.88 22.38 -24.33
CA LEU A 621 100.44 21.68 -23.17
C LEU A 621 99.28 21.17 -22.32
N GLU A 622 99.33 19.88 -22.01
CA GLU A 622 98.35 19.15 -21.20
C GLU A 622 99.11 18.56 -20.00
N ALA A 623 98.62 18.71 -18.78
CA ALA A 623 99.27 18.17 -17.60
C ALA A 623 98.28 17.72 -16.51
N TRP A 624 98.64 16.65 -15.83
CA TRP A 624 97.89 16.08 -14.71
C TRP A 624 98.77 16.10 -13.47
N VAL A 625 98.18 16.50 -12.34
CA VAL A 625 98.82 16.45 -11.02
C VAL A 625 97.93 15.67 -10.09
N SER A 626 98.41 14.54 -9.57
CA SER A 626 97.68 13.71 -8.60
C SER A 626 98.64 13.10 -7.58
N GLY A 627 98.30 13.16 -6.29
CA GLY A 627 99.17 12.75 -5.18
C GLY A 627 100.60 13.33 -5.21
N GLY A 628 100.78 14.52 -5.79
CA GLY A 628 102.07 15.19 -6.02
C GLY A 628 102.91 14.57 -7.15
N VAL A 629 102.31 13.76 -8.03
CA VAL A 629 102.93 13.17 -9.23
C VAL A 629 102.48 13.95 -10.46
N VAL A 630 103.44 14.31 -11.33
CA VAL A 630 103.19 15.12 -12.53
C VAL A 630 103.48 14.33 -13.81
N ASP A 631 102.50 14.31 -14.70
CA ASP A 631 102.62 13.89 -16.11
C ASP A 631 102.36 15.11 -17.01
N VAL A 632 103.12 15.26 -18.11
CA VAL A 632 103.00 16.38 -19.07
C VAL A 632 103.13 15.90 -20.52
N ASP A 633 102.12 16.25 -21.30
CA ASP A 633 102.03 16.09 -22.74
C ASP A 633 102.22 17.43 -23.46
N LEU A 634 102.77 17.37 -24.68
CA LEU A 634 102.96 18.52 -25.57
C LEU A 634 102.53 18.12 -26.99
N ASP A 635 101.52 18.81 -27.54
CA ASP A 635 100.78 18.43 -28.74
C ASP A 635 100.28 16.96 -28.69
N GLY A 636 99.66 16.53 -27.58
CA GLY A 636 99.21 15.14 -27.37
C GLY A 636 100.34 14.10 -27.45
N THR A 637 101.54 14.47 -27.03
CA THR A 637 102.70 13.57 -26.91
C THR A 637 103.33 13.68 -25.53
N ASN A 638 103.26 12.61 -24.75
CA ASN A 638 103.86 12.56 -23.42
C ASN A 638 105.38 12.70 -23.47
N TYR A 639 105.89 13.65 -22.68
CA TYR A 639 107.32 13.92 -22.53
C TYR A 639 107.80 13.82 -21.08
N ILE A 640 106.92 14.08 -20.12
CA ILE A 640 107.15 13.90 -18.68
C ILE A 640 106.11 12.92 -18.17
N SER A 641 106.53 11.88 -17.43
CA SER A 641 105.60 10.93 -16.83
C SER A 641 106.09 10.39 -15.49
N GLY A 642 105.17 10.29 -14.53
CA GLY A 642 105.39 9.78 -13.19
C GLY A 642 106.35 10.62 -12.35
N VAL A 643 106.47 11.92 -12.59
CA VAL A 643 107.46 12.77 -11.90
C VAL A 643 106.91 13.25 -10.56
N ALA A 644 107.18 12.43 -9.53
CA ALA A 644 106.82 12.72 -8.14
C ALA A 644 107.64 13.90 -7.56
N ILE A 645 106.95 14.96 -7.14
CA ILE A 645 107.53 16.11 -6.45
C ILE A 645 107.87 15.72 -5.01
N SER A 646 109.18 15.64 -4.69
CA SER A 646 109.61 15.05 -3.43
C SER A 646 109.35 15.98 -2.23
N GLY A 647 108.28 15.69 -1.49
CA GLY A 647 107.83 16.49 -0.34
C GLY A 647 106.60 17.35 -0.63
N TYR A 648 105.75 16.92 -1.57
CA TYR A 648 104.45 17.53 -1.81
C TYR A 648 103.58 17.61 -0.55
N ALA A 649 102.88 18.74 -0.40
CA ALA A 649 102.11 19.10 0.81
C ALA A 649 101.24 20.37 0.62
N LEU A 650 100.86 20.71 -0.61
CA LEU A 650 99.91 21.81 -0.87
C LEU A 650 98.50 21.22 -0.98
N THR A 651 97.51 21.91 -0.44
CA THR A 651 96.07 21.60 -0.61
C THR A 651 95.37 22.62 -1.49
N GLU A 652 95.76 23.89 -1.39
CA GLU A 652 95.34 24.99 -2.25
C GLU A 652 96.57 25.67 -2.87
N ALA A 653 96.44 26.18 -4.09
CA ALA A 653 97.52 26.88 -4.79
C ALA A 653 97.01 28.07 -5.61
N ILE A 654 97.83 29.11 -5.70
CA ILE A 654 97.61 30.23 -6.62
C ILE A 654 98.21 29.82 -7.97
N MET A 655 97.35 29.49 -8.94
CA MET A 655 97.75 29.00 -10.26
C MET A 655 97.91 30.12 -11.29
N GLY A 656 98.73 29.89 -12.32
CA GLY A 656 98.92 30.84 -13.39
C GLY A 656 100.25 30.70 -14.12
N PHE A 657 100.69 31.78 -14.77
CA PHE A 657 101.77 31.77 -15.76
C PHE A 657 102.85 32.80 -15.47
N GLY A 658 104.08 32.47 -15.83
CA GLY A 658 105.21 33.40 -15.85
C GLY A 658 106.00 33.30 -17.15
N GLY A 659 106.47 34.44 -17.66
CA GLY A 659 107.34 34.51 -18.83
C GLY A 659 108.36 35.63 -18.70
N ALA A 660 109.58 35.41 -19.21
CA ALA A 660 110.66 36.38 -19.07
C ALA A 660 111.70 36.36 -20.19
N THR A 661 112.52 37.40 -20.21
CA THR A 661 113.63 37.61 -21.16
C THR A 661 114.82 38.20 -20.41
N GLY A 662 116.05 37.89 -20.83
CA GLY A 662 117.29 38.31 -20.18
C GLY A 662 118.16 39.21 -21.06
N GLY A 663 119.13 38.59 -21.75
CA GLY A 663 120.05 39.29 -22.66
C GLY A 663 119.57 39.40 -24.11
N SER A 664 118.46 38.73 -24.41
CA SER A 664 117.78 38.63 -25.70
C SER A 664 116.35 39.16 -25.56
N THR A 665 115.46 38.91 -26.53
CA THR A 665 114.06 39.35 -26.47
C THR A 665 113.12 38.36 -27.15
N ASN A 666 111.90 38.22 -26.65
CA ASN A 666 110.87 37.39 -27.26
C ASN A 666 109.46 37.81 -26.81
N TYR A 667 108.45 37.35 -27.54
CA TYR A 667 107.10 37.21 -27.00
C TYR A 667 106.93 35.83 -26.37
N HIS A 668 106.12 35.79 -25.31
CA HIS A 668 105.66 34.59 -24.64
C HIS A 668 104.14 34.75 -24.48
N TYR A 669 103.37 33.98 -25.25
CA TYR A 669 101.92 34.05 -25.30
C TYR A 669 101.30 32.81 -24.66
N VAL A 670 100.13 32.98 -24.03
CA VAL A 670 99.29 31.93 -23.46
C VAL A 670 97.84 32.19 -23.87
N ASP A 671 97.10 31.14 -24.20
CA ASP A 671 95.76 31.15 -24.78
C ASP A 671 95.01 29.85 -24.41
N ASP A 672 93.68 29.80 -24.62
CA ASP A 672 92.82 28.62 -24.36
C ASP A 672 93.16 27.88 -23.04
N VAL A 673 93.05 28.55 -21.87
CA VAL A 673 93.42 27.99 -20.56
C VAL A 673 92.23 27.29 -19.90
N TYR A 674 92.42 26.04 -19.49
CA TYR A 674 91.38 25.20 -18.90
C TYR A 674 91.93 24.41 -17.69
N ILE A 675 91.18 24.39 -16.58
CA ILE A 675 91.53 23.69 -15.32
C ILE A 675 90.26 23.07 -14.73
N GLU A 676 90.33 21.81 -14.27
CA GLU A 676 89.22 21.05 -13.69
C GLU A 676 89.73 20.02 -12.66
N CYS A 677 88.83 19.51 -11.82
CA CYS A 677 89.05 18.25 -11.07
C CYS A 677 89.00 17.06 -12.06
N PRO A 678 89.84 16.02 -11.90
CA PRO A 678 90.07 15.02 -12.95
C PRO A 678 89.02 13.89 -12.97
N GLU A 679 88.40 13.64 -14.13
CA GLU A 679 87.58 12.44 -14.39
C GLU A 679 88.40 11.12 -14.22
N ASP A 680 87.84 10.09 -13.55
CA ASP A 680 88.48 8.77 -13.23
C ASP A 680 88.17 7.62 -14.24
#